data_AF-M3TH17-F1
#
_entry.id   AF-M3TH17-F1
#
_cell.length_a   1.000
_cell.length_b   1.000
_cell.length_c   1.000
_cell.angle_alpha   90.00
_cell.angle_beta   90.00
_cell.angle_gamma   90.00
#
_symmetry.space_group_name_H-M   'P 1'
#
loop_
_entity.id
_entity.type
_entity.pdbx_description
1 polymer ?
#
loop_
_entity_poly.entity_id
_entity_poly.type
_entity_poly.pdbx_seq_one_letter_code
_entity_poly.pdbx_strand_id
1 'polypeptide(L)'
;MQFEQVISALQSPNNEVRKQAEQLYNEALEKNSDSFIQSHFEMLKSQNENIRHYVLTILHVSLSKNIEPVLFDRLNQQIQATMFSTLIEIFKNETSLKVVSMLAEVLSIICMSLSKKKVNVNPYFNTTIELTKSPNEALRFLGYTTVSQLILLLEPQTQVEATGTLVQLLSSGMNDTSLVVALAALDSFISCVLMYDDPDSPLGESQGKFIVLMPIALQLFGKIMNSGNLKLITKSLSTVAQFAYLPKEFMKPYVMVFVSGLLTISSNESIDFEVRMTAMSTVLDIVEPFKLLFKREPVALNNVLSHLFTWLCILNDDVDSWNKGEELDEDAADLARDLVDQSADMFGGECMFMFINSQKLDNWKKECAYLRWIYITLNAGKHFYKKHLDKLFEIINKYLLHQHPRVRNMAFLLLNEMICLFKKKCKSYVSQIFQVIKQSFSDAFIPNQISGCDIISSFIDVELVSQSEFQEVLMSMLQSLTNFITTAQSTKLIIAAFASLNFIIHFMKNMLDQYFAILMNFFKSKAQQLNQVILTATDQKQRKEILKIKSRLIEGLSMLVYSCSKSITKQVAHEIFLEVYNVFSLKEEEREVLMPFAEKAFTRLAGVLKDDIQPYLNTIVPIIISRASMNPEITVGDKEEQVDDEDWANTVFQGMNIGIKTSQIEEKADAISTLDLFVDDLQELMVPYVESMSPLIKSMKFIMDDTVRFKATTLVGTLFKLRLKVLVAQNRQQAIAAMKSSQFYVNAFTAFVKYIPSETEPSVALHKIETFNTMIKSLGPNALSLEELNMIFTMFADVFESYENSTKMKTQQQESVQGLTEEELEILDHSNETDSDTIMACQHLFQTVIKLNEQYVNPYNTILHQWIMKYYNSGNADYISTSIVYIGDLVTVGKRSDLVNDVISQFINYISSDNSDIQFNVLLSLTEILKYYPDNIIQNFFSPLAQKLKWCEQLRGQEKNDIYEASLLCKGSLLICHPELCKSVGINIIDMMNDWFGSIMNIKNVKDMALCLVIFASKKGSLIVDTPEKLAHYINFIGNTLIEDSIDEESSNMLKEVLMQFKQKFPDQVFTQIWQGMSIEAREEIYCLLDNSSQNA
;
A
#
# COMPACT_ATOMS: atom_id res chain seq x y z
N MET A 1 -24.92 -34.59 24.29
CA MET A 1 -23.56 -35.15 24.38
C MET A 1 -22.90 -34.50 25.60
N GLN A 2 -22.26 -35.26 26.50
CA GLN A 2 -21.50 -34.65 27.61
C GLN A 2 -20.33 -33.85 27.00
N PHE A 3 -19.96 -32.72 27.59
CA PHE A 3 -18.93 -31.83 27.02
C PHE A 3 -17.60 -32.57 26.77
N GLU A 4 -17.22 -33.50 27.66
CA GLU A 4 -16.07 -34.39 27.51
C GLU A 4 -16.13 -35.27 26.24
N GLN A 5 -17.32 -35.77 25.88
CA GLN A 5 -17.52 -36.55 24.65
C GLN A 5 -17.36 -35.68 23.40
N VAL A 6 -17.79 -34.42 23.45
CA VAL A 6 -17.59 -33.45 22.35
C VAL A 6 -16.11 -33.18 22.15
N ILE A 7 -15.35 -32.93 23.22
CA ILE A 7 -13.90 -32.74 23.16
C ILE A 7 -13.19 -33.98 22.61
N SER A 8 -13.58 -35.19 23.04
CA SER A 8 -13.01 -36.42 22.49
C SER A 8 -13.35 -36.65 21.01
N ALA A 9 -14.54 -36.22 20.56
CA ALA A 9 -14.99 -36.35 19.18
C ALA A 9 -14.28 -35.35 18.25
N LEU A 10 -13.83 -34.20 18.76
CA LEU A 10 -13.01 -33.24 18.01
C LEU A 10 -11.62 -33.80 17.65
N GLN A 11 -11.11 -34.77 18.43
CA GLN A 11 -9.84 -35.47 18.16
C GLN A 11 -10.00 -36.70 17.25
N SER A 12 -11.22 -36.99 16.78
CA SER A 12 -11.48 -38.18 15.96
C SER A 12 -10.83 -38.07 14.57
N PRO A 13 -10.21 -39.15 14.05
CA PRO A 13 -9.72 -39.18 12.67
C PRO A 13 -10.84 -39.22 11.62
N ASN A 14 -12.11 -39.37 12.04
CA ASN A 14 -13.26 -39.35 11.14
C ASN A 14 -13.83 -37.93 10.98
N ASN A 15 -13.75 -37.39 9.76
CA ASN A 15 -14.21 -36.05 9.39
C ASN A 15 -15.70 -35.80 9.68
N GLU A 16 -16.58 -36.80 9.56
CA GLU A 16 -18.02 -36.61 9.83
C GLU A 16 -18.29 -36.41 11.32
N VAL A 17 -17.61 -37.19 12.17
CA VAL A 17 -17.70 -37.09 13.64
C VAL A 17 -17.12 -35.76 14.11
N ARG A 18 -15.98 -35.34 13.53
CA ARG A 18 -15.35 -34.06 13.86
C ARG A 18 -16.23 -32.87 13.48
N LYS A 19 -16.80 -32.84 12.27
CA LYS A 19 -17.71 -31.77 11.82
C LYS A 19 -18.96 -31.65 12.71
N GLN A 20 -19.53 -32.78 13.12
CA GLN A 20 -20.67 -32.77 14.05
C GLN A 20 -20.27 -32.24 15.44
N ALA A 21 -19.09 -32.62 15.93
CA ALA A 21 -18.56 -32.11 17.20
C ALA A 21 -18.23 -30.61 17.14
N GLU A 22 -17.66 -30.12 16.04
CA GLU A 22 -17.40 -28.69 15.79
C GLU A 22 -18.69 -27.86 15.80
N GLN A 23 -19.76 -28.36 15.15
CA GLN A 23 -21.06 -27.71 15.18
C GLN A 23 -21.61 -27.60 16.60
N LEU A 24 -21.63 -28.71 17.35
CA LEU A 24 -22.11 -28.72 18.74
C LEU A 24 -21.26 -27.82 19.66
N TYR A 25 -19.96 -27.76 19.42
CA TYR A 25 -19.04 -26.91 20.18
C TYR A 25 -19.28 -25.41 19.90
N ASN A 26 -19.45 -25.03 18.64
CA ASN A 26 -19.78 -23.64 18.26
C ASN A 26 -21.18 -23.24 18.75
N GLU A 27 -22.16 -24.14 18.69
CA GLU A 27 -23.49 -23.88 19.25
C GLU A 27 -23.45 -23.66 20.77
N ALA A 28 -22.62 -24.41 21.49
CA ALA A 28 -22.43 -24.22 22.94
C ALA A 28 -21.78 -22.86 23.26
N LEU A 29 -20.79 -22.45 22.46
CA LEU A 29 -20.12 -21.14 22.57
C LEU A 29 -21.10 -19.98 22.36
N GLU A 30 -22.01 -20.08 21.40
CA GLU A 30 -22.97 -19.03 21.03
C GLU A 30 -24.18 -18.97 21.97
N LYS A 31 -24.79 -20.12 22.28
CA LYS A 31 -26.08 -20.19 22.98
C LYS A 31 -25.96 -20.32 24.50
N ASN A 32 -24.86 -20.88 25.03
CA ASN A 32 -24.72 -21.26 26.44
C ASN A 32 -23.32 -20.93 27.02
N SER A 33 -22.87 -19.68 26.89
CA SER A 33 -21.52 -19.23 27.25
C SER A 33 -21.11 -19.52 28.70
N ASP A 34 -22.02 -19.44 29.67
CA ASP A 34 -21.74 -19.73 31.09
C ASP A 34 -21.37 -21.21 31.33
N SER A 35 -22.19 -22.13 30.82
CA SER A 35 -21.98 -23.57 30.94
C SER A 35 -20.75 -24.02 30.15
N PHE A 36 -20.47 -23.36 29.03
CA PHE A 36 -19.28 -23.59 28.21
C PHE A 36 -18.00 -23.35 29.01
N ILE A 37 -17.84 -22.18 29.66
CA ILE A 37 -16.64 -21.87 30.46
C ILE A 37 -16.51 -22.78 31.68
N GLN A 38 -17.60 -23.06 32.39
CA GLN A 38 -17.58 -23.98 33.54
C GLN A 38 -17.11 -25.39 33.14
N SER A 39 -17.58 -25.90 32.00
CA SER A 39 -17.19 -27.22 31.50
C SER A 39 -15.71 -27.27 31.12
N HIS A 40 -15.13 -26.18 30.61
CA HIS A 40 -13.68 -26.10 30.38
C HIS A 40 -12.91 -26.16 31.70
N PHE A 41 -13.29 -25.39 32.72
CA PHE A 41 -12.61 -25.41 34.01
C PHE A 41 -12.70 -26.74 34.74
N GLU A 42 -13.80 -27.48 34.58
CA GLU A 42 -13.91 -28.84 35.10
C GLU A 42 -12.93 -29.81 34.40
N MET A 43 -12.82 -29.72 33.07
CA MET A 43 -11.88 -30.54 32.29
C MET A 43 -10.41 -30.20 32.57
N LEU A 44 -10.09 -28.96 32.96
CA LEU A 44 -8.75 -28.57 33.39
C LEU A 44 -8.30 -29.26 34.69
N LYS A 45 -9.22 -29.83 35.48
CA LYS A 45 -8.89 -30.63 36.67
C LYS A 45 -8.53 -32.09 36.34
N SER A 46 -8.52 -32.46 35.07
CA SER A 46 -8.16 -33.80 34.61
C SER A 46 -6.70 -34.16 34.96
N GLN A 47 -6.45 -35.42 35.30
CA GLN A 47 -5.09 -35.93 35.56
C GLN A 47 -4.24 -36.03 34.29
N ASN A 48 -4.86 -36.07 33.11
CA ASN A 48 -4.16 -36.23 31.83
C ASN A 48 -3.69 -34.88 31.26
N GLU A 49 -2.36 -34.72 31.13
CA GLU A 49 -1.71 -33.52 30.58
C GLU A 49 -2.21 -33.14 29.18
N ASN A 50 -2.37 -34.11 28.28
CA ASN A 50 -2.78 -33.85 26.90
C ASN A 50 -4.21 -33.32 26.82
N ILE A 51 -5.09 -33.80 27.71
CA ILE A 51 -6.46 -33.30 27.80
C ILE A 51 -6.45 -31.85 28.31
N ARG A 52 -5.68 -31.57 29.37
CA ARG A 52 -5.56 -30.20 29.91
C ARG A 52 -5.04 -29.22 28.86
N HIS A 53 -3.97 -29.58 28.15
CA HIS A 53 -3.39 -28.74 27.10
C HIS A 53 -4.39 -28.51 25.95
N TYR A 54 -5.00 -29.57 25.41
CA TYR A 54 -5.96 -29.46 24.30
C TYR A 54 -7.19 -28.62 24.64
N VAL A 55 -7.73 -28.76 25.87
CA VAL A 55 -8.85 -27.95 26.36
C VAL A 55 -8.47 -26.47 26.40
N LEU A 56 -7.25 -26.12 26.80
CA LEU A 56 -6.77 -24.75 26.78
C LEU A 56 -6.58 -24.24 25.35
N THR A 57 -6.04 -25.05 24.43
CA THR A 57 -5.86 -24.66 23.01
C THR A 57 -7.19 -24.31 22.34
N ILE A 58 -8.23 -25.13 22.51
CA ILE A 58 -9.53 -24.83 21.92
C ILE A 58 -10.20 -23.64 22.64
N LEU A 59 -10.02 -23.52 23.96
CA LEU A 59 -10.51 -22.35 24.70
C LEU A 59 -9.85 -21.06 24.21
N HIS A 60 -8.54 -21.08 24.00
CA HIS A 60 -7.77 -19.99 23.41
C HIS A 60 -8.36 -19.59 22.05
N VAL A 61 -8.51 -20.53 21.12
CA VAL A 61 -9.13 -20.28 19.80
C VAL A 61 -10.55 -19.69 19.94
N SER A 62 -11.33 -20.18 20.90
CA SER A 62 -12.70 -19.71 21.14
C SER A 62 -12.75 -18.29 21.70
N LEU A 63 -11.79 -17.92 22.55
CA LEU A 63 -11.65 -16.57 23.11
C LEU A 63 -11.15 -15.57 22.06
N SER A 64 -10.32 -16.02 21.11
CA SER A 64 -9.77 -15.19 20.02
C SER A 64 -10.76 -14.95 18.88
N LYS A 65 -11.93 -15.61 18.85
CA LYS A 65 -12.97 -15.36 17.84
C LYS A 65 -13.63 -14.00 18.08
N ASN A 66 -13.63 -13.13 17.07
CA ASN A 66 -14.30 -11.82 17.05
C ASN A 66 -15.85 -11.95 16.96
N ILE A 67 -16.47 -12.59 17.95
CA ILE A 67 -17.92 -12.63 18.13
C ILE A 67 -18.31 -11.46 19.04
N GLU A 68 -19.04 -10.48 18.51
CA GLU A 68 -19.59 -9.38 19.31
C GLU A 68 -20.97 -9.75 19.88
N PRO A 69 -21.24 -9.55 21.18
CA PRO A 69 -20.31 -9.12 22.24
C PRO A 69 -19.33 -10.23 22.66
N VAL A 70 -18.11 -9.83 23.06
CA VAL A 70 -16.99 -10.74 23.39
C VAL A 70 -17.43 -11.78 24.42
N LEU A 71 -16.89 -13.01 24.36
CA LEU A 71 -17.31 -14.11 25.23
C LEU A 71 -17.40 -13.72 26.71
N PHE A 72 -16.43 -12.95 27.21
CA PHE A 72 -16.43 -12.48 28.59
C PHE A 72 -17.65 -11.62 28.94
N ASP A 73 -18.12 -10.77 28.03
CA ASP A 73 -19.30 -9.92 28.21
C ASP A 73 -20.61 -10.70 28.23
N ARG A 74 -20.61 -11.89 27.65
CA ARG A 74 -21.75 -12.82 27.65
C ARG A 74 -21.88 -13.61 28.96
N LEU A 75 -20.87 -13.58 29.82
CA LEU A 75 -20.87 -14.31 31.09
C LEU A 75 -21.63 -13.59 32.20
N ASN A 76 -22.22 -14.37 33.11
CA ASN A 76 -22.81 -13.84 34.33
C ASN A 76 -21.74 -13.21 35.27
N GLN A 77 -22.09 -12.12 35.96
CA GLN A 77 -21.22 -11.38 36.90
C GLN A 77 -20.60 -12.27 38.00
N GLN A 78 -21.31 -13.31 38.46
CA GLN A 78 -20.76 -14.26 39.43
C GLN A 78 -19.61 -15.08 38.84
N ILE A 79 -19.77 -15.58 37.60
CA ILE A 79 -18.75 -16.36 36.90
C ILE A 79 -17.56 -15.48 36.57
N GLN A 80 -17.80 -14.24 36.10
CA GLN A 80 -16.75 -13.24 35.87
C GLN A 80 -15.89 -12.99 37.13
N ALA A 81 -16.51 -12.90 38.31
CA ALA A 81 -15.80 -12.68 39.57
C ALA A 81 -15.00 -13.90 40.04
N THR A 82 -15.50 -15.13 39.80
CA THR A 82 -14.85 -16.39 40.23
C THR A 82 -13.87 -16.96 39.20
N MET A 83 -13.87 -16.45 37.97
CA MET A 83 -13.07 -16.99 36.87
C MET A 83 -11.57 -16.99 37.19
N PHE A 84 -11.07 -15.84 37.65
CA PHE A 84 -9.67 -15.67 38.02
C PHE A 84 -9.25 -16.49 39.24
N SER A 85 -10.09 -16.57 40.27
CA SER A 85 -9.78 -17.39 41.45
C SER A 85 -9.71 -18.88 41.09
N THR A 86 -10.60 -19.35 40.21
CA THR A 86 -10.61 -20.74 39.73
C THR A 86 -9.41 -21.03 38.86
N LEU A 87 -9.06 -20.13 37.94
CA LEU A 87 -7.86 -20.24 37.11
C LEU A 87 -6.60 -20.26 37.99
N ILE A 88 -6.49 -19.39 38.98
CA ILE A 88 -5.34 -19.36 39.91
C ILE A 88 -5.23 -20.60 40.78
N GLU A 89 -6.36 -21.18 41.20
CA GLU A 89 -6.35 -22.47 41.90
C GLU A 89 -5.82 -23.60 41.00
N ILE A 90 -6.16 -23.58 39.71
CA ILE A 90 -5.59 -24.49 38.71
C ILE A 90 -4.09 -24.20 38.56
N PHE A 91 -3.67 -22.92 38.56
CA PHE A 91 -2.26 -22.53 38.41
C PHE A 91 -1.38 -23.08 39.52
N LYS A 92 -1.82 -22.97 40.78
CA LYS A 92 -1.03 -23.41 41.94
C LYS A 92 -0.70 -24.90 41.93
N ASN A 93 -1.49 -25.69 41.22
CA ASN A 93 -1.39 -27.15 41.20
C ASN A 93 -0.77 -27.70 39.90
N GLU A 94 -0.53 -26.87 38.89
CA GLU A 94 0.02 -27.34 37.61
C GLU A 94 1.54 -27.51 37.66
N THR A 95 2.03 -28.57 37.01
CA THR A 95 3.45 -28.95 36.99
C THR A 95 4.06 -29.01 35.60
N SER A 96 3.24 -29.12 34.54
CA SER A 96 3.73 -29.17 33.16
C SER A 96 3.95 -27.77 32.58
N LEU A 97 5.16 -27.52 32.06
CA LEU A 97 5.49 -26.31 31.29
C LEU A 97 4.61 -26.14 30.04
N LYS A 98 4.22 -27.26 29.39
CA LYS A 98 3.39 -27.24 28.17
C LYS A 98 1.98 -26.74 28.46
N VAL A 99 1.40 -27.15 29.59
CA VAL A 99 0.07 -26.70 30.02
C VAL A 99 0.14 -25.25 30.50
N VAL A 100 1.17 -24.92 31.28
CA VAL A 100 1.38 -23.57 31.81
C VAL A 100 1.56 -22.52 30.71
N SER A 101 2.28 -22.82 29.63
CA SER A 101 2.48 -21.87 28.52
C SER A 101 1.16 -21.47 27.87
N MET A 102 0.36 -22.45 27.45
CA MET A 102 -0.96 -22.19 26.85
C MET A 102 -1.93 -21.50 27.82
N LEU A 103 -1.80 -21.83 29.11
CA LEU A 103 -2.59 -21.20 30.17
C LEU A 103 -2.22 -19.72 30.37
N ALA A 104 -0.95 -19.34 30.21
CA ALA A 104 -0.52 -17.95 30.21
C ALA A 104 -1.09 -17.17 29.00
N GLU A 105 -1.19 -17.81 27.83
CA GLU A 105 -1.80 -17.22 26.62
C GLU A 105 -3.31 -17.00 26.81
N VAL A 106 -4.04 -17.99 27.32
CA VAL A 106 -5.47 -17.85 27.67
C VAL A 106 -5.71 -16.70 28.65
N LEU A 107 -4.86 -16.58 29.67
CA LEU A 107 -4.91 -15.46 30.61
C LEU A 107 -4.67 -14.11 29.93
N SER A 108 -3.71 -14.03 29.01
CA SER A 108 -3.40 -12.78 28.31
C SER A 108 -4.62 -12.27 27.53
N ILE A 109 -5.32 -13.15 26.80
CA ILE A 109 -6.57 -12.78 26.09
C ILE A 109 -7.66 -12.33 27.06
N ILE A 110 -7.82 -13.03 28.17
CA ILE A 110 -8.78 -12.64 29.21
C ILE A 110 -8.42 -11.24 29.74
N CYS A 111 -7.15 -10.97 30.03
CA CYS A 111 -6.69 -9.66 30.51
C CYS A 111 -6.96 -8.57 29.46
N MET A 112 -6.67 -8.83 28.18
CA MET A 112 -6.99 -7.91 27.09
C MET A 112 -8.49 -7.57 27.03
N SER A 113 -9.37 -8.56 27.20
CA SER A 113 -10.83 -8.34 27.21
C SER A 113 -11.31 -7.47 28.39
N LEU A 114 -10.52 -7.42 29.46
CA LEU A 114 -10.81 -6.70 30.69
C LEU A 114 -10.22 -5.30 30.76
N SER A 115 -9.25 -4.98 29.90
CA SER A 115 -8.59 -3.66 29.84
C SER A 115 -9.58 -2.48 29.79
N LYS A 116 -10.77 -2.69 29.23
CA LYS A 116 -11.84 -1.68 29.10
C LYS A 116 -12.75 -1.55 30.34
N LYS A 117 -12.56 -2.36 31.40
CA LYS A 117 -13.44 -2.42 32.58
C LYS A 117 -12.67 -2.23 33.89
N LYS A 118 -13.30 -1.57 34.87
CA LYS A 118 -12.76 -1.41 36.23
C LYS A 118 -12.98 -2.68 37.07
N VAL A 119 -12.11 -3.68 36.92
CA VAL A 119 -12.09 -4.88 37.78
C VAL A 119 -10.90 -4.83 38.72
N ASN A 120 -11.11 -5.12 40.01
CA ASN A 120 -10.01 -5.16 40.98
C ASN A 120 -9.17 -6.44 40.79
N VAL A 121 -7.99 -6.28 40.19
CA VAL A 121 -7.03 -7.38 39.94
C VAL A 121 -5.88 -7.47 40.95
N ASN A 122 -5.85 -6.58 41.96
CA ASN A 122 -4.74 -6.50 42.92
C ASN A 122 -4.42 -7.84 43.61
N PRO A 123 -5.40 -8.67 44.03
CA PRO A 123 -5.12 -9.98 44.63
C PRO A 123 -4.41 -10.94 43.67
N TYR A 124 -4.70 -10.83 42.37
CA TYR A 124 -4.15 -11.69 41.33
C TYR A 124 -2.72 -11.29 40.97
N PHE A 125 -2.46 -9.99 40.89
CA PHE A 125 -1.10 -9.46 40.75
C PHE A 125 -0.20 -9.90 41.91
N ASN A 126 -0.67 -9.78 43.15
CA ASN A 126 0.08 -10.23 44.33
C ASN A 126 0.34 -11.73 44.32
N THR A 127 -0.65 -12.55 43.95
CA THR A 127 -0.47 -14.01 43.84
C THR A 127 0.57 -14.37 42.78
N THR A 128 0.60 -13.64 41.66
CA THR A 128 1.57 -13.85 40.57
C THR A 128 2.99 -13.54 41.04
N ILE A 129 3.17 -12.50 41.85
CA ILE A 129 4.45 -12.18 42.50
C ILE A 129 4.87 -13.28 43.49
N GLU A 130 3.94 -13.94 44.18
CA GLU A 130 4.26 -15.08 45.04
C GLU A 130 4.73 -16.31 44.24
N LEU A 131 4.14 -16.56 43.06
CA LEU A 131 4.49 -17.68 42.20
C LEU A 131 5.94 -17.62 41.70
N THR A 132 6.49 -16.42 41.48
CA THR A 132 7.90 -16.26 41.05
C THR A 132 8.91 -16.74 42.09
N LYS A 133 8.50 -16.87 43.37
CA LYS A 133 9.34 -17.38 44.46
C LYS A 133 9.16 -18.88 44.72
N SER A 134 8.36 -19.56 43.92
CA SER A 134 8.06 -20.99 44.08
C SER A 134 9.28 -21.87 43.76
N PRO A 135 9.46 -23.02 44.47
CA PRO A 135 10.51 -23.97 44.11
C PRO A 135 10.26 -24.66 42.76
N ASN A 136 9.01 -24.68 42.27
CA ASN A 136 8.65 -25.31 41.00
C ASN A 136 8.94 -24.39 39.80
N GLU A 137 9.73 -24.89 38.85
CA GLU A 137 10.08 -24.19 37.61
C GLU A 137 8.85 -23.74 36.81
N ALA A 138 7.83 -24.59 36.69
CA ALA A 138 6.62 -24.27 35.91
C ALA A 138 5.84 -23.10 36.52
N LEU A 139 5.78 -23.02 37.86
CA LEU A 139 5.12 -21.93 38.57
C LEU A 139 5.90 -20.61 38.44
N ARG A 140 7.24 -20.67 38.46
CA ARG A 140 8.07 -19.47 38.21
C ARG A 140 7.90 -18.97 36.78
N PHE A 141 7.92 -19.87 35.81
CA PHE A 141 7.69 -19.56 34.39
C PHE A 141 6.33 -18.88 34.18
N LEU A 142 5.26 -19.41 34.79
CA LEU A 142 3.93 -18.80 34.74
C LEU A 142 3.92 -17.39 35.34
N GLY A 143 4.54 -17.25 36.52
CA GLY A 143 4.59 -16.00 37.27
C GLY A 143 5.24 -14.88 36.45
N TYR A 144 6.37 -15.17 35.80
CA TYR A 144 7.02 -14.20 34.93
C TYR A 144 6.17 -13.88 33.70
N THR A 145 5.72 -14.88 32.94
CA THR A 145 4.96 -14.67 31.69
C THR A 145 3.67 -13.84 31.87
N THR A 146 3.04 -13.89 33.04
CA THR A 146 1.73 -13.25 33.30
C THR A 146 1.82 -11.90 34.02
N VAL A 147 2.96 -11.56 34.62
CA VAL A 147 3.10 -10.33 35.41
C VAL A 147 2.94 -9.06 34.57
N SER A 148 3.45 -9.07 33.33
CA SER A 148 3.36 -7.96 32.38
C SER A 148 1.94 -7.74 31.85
N GLN A 149 1.10 -8.78 31.82
CA GLN A 149 -0.30 -8.65 31.38
C GLN A 149 -1.21 -8.16 32.52
N LEU A 150 -0.93 -8.57 33.75
CA LEU A 150 -1.73 -8.20 34.92
C LEU A 150 -1.47 -6.77 35.39
N ILE A 151 -0.26 -6.25 35.21
CA ILE A 151 0.04 -4.86 35.55
C ILE A 151 -0.85 -3.88 34.78
N LEU A 152 -1.19 -4.16 33.52
CA LEU A 152 -2.07 -3.33 32.68
C LEU A 152 -3.46 -3.10 33.26
N LEU A 153 -3.93 -4.03 34.10
CA LEU A 153 -5.25 -3.97 34.70
C LEU A 153 -5.28 -3.20 36.03
N LEU A 154 -4.11 -2.84 36.57
CA LEU A 154 -3.99 -2.04 37.79
C LEU A 154 -4.29 -0.56 37.52
N GLU A 155 -4.66 0.18 38.57
CA GLU A 155 -4.80 1.63 38.47
C GLU A 155 -3.43 2.29 38.22
N PRO A 156 -3.34 3.37 37.41
CA PRO A 156 -2.06 4.00 37.06
C PRO A 156 -1.18 4.39 38.24
N GLN A 157 -1.78 4.81 39.36
CA GLN A 157 -1.04 5.14 40.59
C GLN A 157 -0.37 3.89 41.20
N THR A 158 -1.07 2.77 41.25
CA THR A 158 -0.55 1.49 41.75
C THR A 158 0.51 0.90 40.82
N GLN A 159 0.39 1.11 39.50
CA GLN A 159 1.41 0.70 38.53
C GLN A 159 2.74 1.45 38.74
N VAL A 160 2.69 2.76 38.97
CA VAL A 160 3.88 3.57 39.28
C VAL A 160 4.55 3.11 40.57
N GLU A 161 3.78 2.84 41.62
CA GLU A 161 4.28 2.32 42.90
C GLU A 161 4.91 0.92 42.76
N ALA A 162 4.27 0.03 41.99
CA ALA A 162 4.74 -1.34 41.77
C ALA A 162 6.00 -1.43 40.89
N THR A 163 6.31 -0.39 40.12
CA THR A 163 7.42 -0.38 39.15
C THR A 163 8.77 -0.74 39.79
N GLY A 164 9.06 -0.21 40.99
CA GLY A 164 10.31 -0.53 41.69
C GLY A 164 10.42 -2.00 42.09
N THR A 165 9.30 -2.60 42.54
CA THR A 165 9.23 -4.03 42.88
C THR A 165 9.36 -4.90 41.64
N LEU A 166 8.80 -4.47 40.51
CA LEU A 166 8.88 -5.19 39.24
C LEU A 166 10.30 -5.23 38.69
N VAL A 167 11.04 -4.12 38.75
CA VAL A 167 12.45 -4.09 38.34
C VAL A 167 13.27 -5.10 39.15
N GLN A 168 13.05 -5.18 40.46
CA GLN A 168 13.73 -6.17 41.31
C GLN A 168 13.33 -7.62 40.98
N LEU A 169 12.05 -7.86 40.74
CA LEU A 169 11.51 -9.18 40.40
C LEU A 169 12.00 -9.68 39.04
N LEU A 170 12.05 -8.82 38.03
CA LEU A 170 12.58 -9.15 36.71
C LEU A 170 14.09 -9.38 36.76
N SER A 171 14.83 -8.57 37.55
CA SER A 171 16.26 -8.78 37.80
C SER A 171 16.55 -10.15 38.41
N SER A 172 15.75 -10.59 39.39
CA SER A 172 15.90 -11.93 39.96
C SER A 172 15.51 -13.02 38.97
N GLY A 173 14.48 -12.80 38.15
CA GLY A 173 14.00 -13.75 37.15
C GLY A 173 15.01 -14.01 36.04
N MET A 174 15.64 -12.96 35.50
CA MET A 174 16.69 -13.10 34.49
C MET A 174 17.95 -13.81 35.02
N ASN A 175 18.11 -13.88 36.35
CA ASN A 175 19.20 -14.60 37.02
C ASN A 175 18.76 -15.97 37.58
N ASP A 176 17.58 -16.48 37.19
CA ASP A 176 17.10 -17.80 37.61
C ASP A 176 18.06 -18.91 37.14
N THR A 177 18.04 -20.02 37.90
CA THR A 177 18.76 -21.25 37.55
C THR A 177 18.28 -21.88 36.24
N SER A 178 16.99 -21.75 35.89
CA SER A 178 16.44 -22.23 34.62
C SER A 178 16.49 -21.13 33.56
N LEU A 179 17.13 -21.43 32.43
CA LEU A 179 17.19 -20.53 31.28
C LEU A 179 15.81 -20.29 30.64
N VAL A 180 14.87 -21.24 30.78
CA VAL A 180 13.49 -21.10 30.27
C VAL A 180 12.73 -20.04 31.07
N VAL A 181 12.89 -20.05 32.40
CA VAL A 181 12.31 -19.04 33.29
C VAL A 181 12.97 -17.68 33.10
N ALA A 182 14.29 -17.66 32.93
CA ALA A 182 15.04 -16.43 32.68
C ALA A 182 14.63 -15.75 31.36
N LEU A 183 14.38 -16.52 30.30
CA LEU A 183 13.82 -16.00 29.05
C LEU A 183 12.41 -15.44 29.22
N ALA A 184 11.53 -16.10 29.98
CA ALA A 184 10.19 -15.56 30.26
C ALA A 184 10.24 -14.23 31.03
N ALA A 185 11.20 -14.07 31.95
CA ALA A 185 11.44 -12.80 32.62
C ALA A 185 11.97 -11.71 31.66
N LEU A 186 12.76 -12.11 30.65
CA LEU A 186 13.23 -11.20 29.60
C LEU A 186 12.07 -10.72 28.70
N ASP A 187 11.22 -11.63 28.23
CA ASP A 187 10.02 -11.31 27.46
C ASP A 187 9.09 -10.34 28.24
N SER A 188 8.96 -10.57 29.55
CA SER A 188 8.16 -9.72 30.44
C SER A 188 8.77 -8.34 30.64
N PHE A 189 10.10 -8.24 30.68
CA PHE A 189 10.80 -6.96 30.70
C PHE A 189 10.52 -6.14 29.45
N ILE A 190 10.66 -6.73 28.25
CA ILE A 190 10.36 -6.05 26.99
C ILE A 190 8.92 -5.56 27.01
N SER A 191 7.98 -6.45 27.34
CA SER A 191 6.54 -6.15 27.40
C SER A 191 6.26 -4.96 28.33
N CYS A 192 6.83 -4.94 29.54
CA CYS A 192 6.65 -3.83 30.48
C CYS A 192 7.19 -2.50 29.94
N VAL A 193 8.34 -2.49 29.26
CA VAL A 193 8.92 -1.26 28.72
C VAL A 193 8.05 -0.69 27.58
N LEU A 194 7.62 -1.54 26.65
CA LEU A 194 6.74 -1.15 25.53
C LEU A 194 5.37 -0.65 26.01
N MET A 195 4.89 -1.15 27.15
CA MET A 195 3.63 -0.67 27.75
C MET A 195 3.74 0.74 28.35
N TYR A 196 4.94 1.19 28.70
CA TYR A 196 5.19 2.47 29.38
C TYR A 196 5.57 3.58 28.37
N ASP A 197 5.21 3.42 27.10
CA ASP A 197 5.69 4.25 25.99
C ASP A 197 5.05 5.64 25.88
N ASP A 198 3.95 5.91 26.61
CA ASP A 198 3.29 7.22 26.61
C ASP A 198 4.09 8.25 27.45
N PRO A 199 4.77 9.23 26.83
CA PRO A 199 5.66 10.17 27.53
C PRO A 199 4.90 11.15 28.44
N ASP A 200 3.64 11.45 28.10
CA ASP A 200 2.80 12.41 28.82
C ASP A 200 2.08 11.76 30.01
N SER A 201 2.24 10.44 30.18
CA SER A 201 1.67 9.67 31.28
C SER A 201 2.64 9.56 32.47
N PRO A 202 2.13 9.43 33.72
CA PRO A 202 2.96 9.12 34.90
C PRO A 202 3.74 7.79 34.77
N LEU A 203 3.33 6.90 33.85
CA LEU A 203 4.00 5.65 33.54
C LEU A 203 5.24 5.88 32.67
N GLY A 204 5.16 6.76 31.69
CA GLY A 204 6.28 7.19 30.85
C GLY A 204 7.46 7.69 31.67
N GLU A 205 7.21 8.52 32.69
CA GLU A 205 8.24 8.99 33.62
C GLU A 205 8.96 7.83 34.36
N SER A 206 8.27 6.72 34.58
CA SER A 206 8.79 5.54 35.26
C SER A 206 9.46 4.53 34.33
N GLN A 207 9.31 4.66 32.99
CA GLN A 207 9.88 3.76 32.00
C GLN A 207 11.40 3.66 32.17
N GLY A 208 12.10 4.79 32.33
CA GLY A 208 13.55 4.84 32.49
C GLY A 208 14.12 4.04 33.67
N LYS A 209 13.31 3.66 34.66
CA LYS A 209 13.75 2.80 35.78
C LYS A 209 14.13 1.39 35.35
N PHE A 210 13.56 0.90 34.23
CA PHE A 210 13.83 -0.44 33.71
C PHE A 210 15.21 -0.55 33.02
N ILE A 211 15.87 0.56 32.69
CA ILE A 211 17.15 0.56 31.94
C ILE A 211 18.26 -0.22 32.65
N VAL A 212 18.19 -0.32 33.98
CA VAL A 212 19.13 -1.06 34.83
C VAL A 212 19.13 -2.57 34.52
N LEU A 213 18.09 -3.09 33.85
CA LEU A 213 17.98 -4.49 33.47
C LEU A 213 18.74 -4.82 32.17
N MET A 214 19.09 -3.84 31.33
CA MET A 214 19.76 -4.08 30.05
C MET A 214 21.11 -4.81 30.17
N PRO A 215 22.01 -4.49 31.12
CA PRO A 215 23.22 -5.26 31.33
C PRO A 215 22.95 -6.72 31.75
N ILE A 216 21.86 -6.96 32.49
CA ILE A 216 21.47 -8.30 32.94
C ILE A 216 20.94 -9.12 31.75
N ALA A 217 20.14 -8.49 30.89
CA ALA A 217 19.67 -9.09 29.64
C ALA A 217 20.85 -9.51 28.74
N LEU A 218 21.86 -8.65 28.58
CA LEU A 218 23.09 -8.98 27.85
C LEU A 218 23.82 -10.20 28.42
N GLN A 219 23.96 -10.27 29.75
CA GLN A 219 24.58 -11.42 30.41
C GLN A 219 23.78 -12.70 30.22
N LEU A 220 22.44 -12.62 30.31
CA LEU A 220 21.56 -13.75 30.08
C LEU A 220 21.68 -14.27 28.64
N PHE A 221 21.67 -13.37 27.66
CA PHE A 221 21.88 -13.72 26.25
C PHE A 221 23.21 -14.46 26.07
N GLY A 222 24.31 -13.92 26.61
CA GLY A 222 25.61 -14.60 26.60
C GLY A 222 25.60 -16.00 27.24
N LYS A 223 24.85 -16.20 28.33
CA LYS A 223 24.69 -17.53 28.96
C LYS A 223 23.93 -18.51 28.07
N ILE A 224 22.84 -18.06 27.44
CA ILE A 224 22.01 -18.89 26.56
C ILE A 224 22.81 -19.29 25.32
N MET A 225 23.57 -18.36 24.76
CA MET A 225 24.41 -18.64 23.60
C MET A 225 25.48 -19.70 23.89
N ASN A 226 26.04 -19.70 25.10
CA ASN A 226 27.03 -20.70 25.53
C ASN A 226 26.40 -22.06 25.94
N SER A 227 25.07 -22.18 25.98
CA SER A 227 24.39 -23.41 26.44
C SER A 227 24.42 -24.55 25.41
N GLY A 228 24.64 -24.23 24.13
CA GLY A 228 24.61 -25.20 23.02
C GLY A 228 23.21 -25.77 22.70
N ASN A 229 22.15 -25.32 23.38
CA ASN A 229 20.79 -25.77 23.11
C ASN A 229 20.16 -24.94 21.99
N LEU A 230 20.13 -25.49 20.78
CA LEU A 230 19.63 -24.82 19.57
C LEU A 230 18.21 -24.26 19.74
N LYS A 231 17.29 -25.01 20.35
CA LYS A 231 15.91 -24.54 20.58
C LYS A 231 15.84 -23.30 21.48
N LEU A 232 16.66 -23.26 22.53
CA LEU A 232 16.73 -22.09 23.42
C LEU A 232 17.42 -20.90 22.74
N ILE A 233 18.43 -21.16 21.91
CA ILE A 233 19.11 -20.13 21.13
C ILE A 233 18.13 -19.49 20.16
N THR A 234 17.42 -20.26 19.32
CA THR A 234 16.43 -19.72 18.38
C THR A 234 15.34 -18.91 19.09
N LYS A 235 14.81 -19.44 20.21
CA LYS A 235 13.84 -18.68 21.02
C LYS A 235 14.44 -17.37 21.54
N SER A 236 15.68 -17.38 22.02
CA SER A 236 16.34 -16.15 22.49
C SER A 236 16.58 -15.12 21.38
N LEU A 237 16.88 -15.56 20.16
CA LEU A 237 17.01 -14.66 19.00
C LEU A 237 15.67 -13.97 18.71
N SER A 238 14.56 -14.70 18.75
CA SER A 238 13.22 -14.11 18.58
C SER A 238 12.85 -13.10 19.69
N THR A 239 13.28 -13.34 20.93
CA THR A 239 13.11 -12.38 22.03
C THR A 239 13.99 -11.15 21.83
N VAL A 240 15.23 -11.32 21.37
CA VAL A 240 16.19 -10.24 21.14
C VAL A 240 15.78 -9.38 19.93
N ALA A 241 15.17 -9.96 18.89
CA ALA A 241 14.61 -9.20 17.77
C ALA A 241 13.58 -8.15 18.24
N GLN A 242 12.79 -8.47 19.28
CA GLN A 242 11.82 -7.52 19.85
C GLN A 242 12.47 -6.30 20.50
N PHE A 243 13.79 -6.31 20.73
CA PHE A 243 14.49 -5.14 21.23
C PHE A 243 14.49 -3.98 20.23
N ALA A 244 14.26 -4.26 18.95
CA ALA A 244 14.05 -3.24 17.92
C ALA A 244 12.90 -2.28 18.26
N TYR A 245 11.88 -2.76 18.98
CA TYR A 245 10.71 -1.96 19.37
C TYR A 245 10.93 -1.16 20.66
N LEU A 246 12.00 -1.42 21.41
CA LEU A 246 12.26 -0.69 22.66
C LEU A 246 12.60 0.77 22.38
N PRO A 247 12.32 1.69 23.33
CA PRO A 247 12.73 3.08 23.23
C PRO A 247 14.23 3.19 22.94
N LYS A 248 14.58 4.11 22.04
CA LYS A 248 15.93 4.21 21.48
C LYS A 248 16.99 4.43 22.56
N GLU A 249 16.65 5.11 23.63
CA GLU A 249 17.50 5.41 24.78
C GLU A 249 18.00 4.14 25.49
N PHE A 250 17.17 3.09 25.51
CA PHE A 250 17.54 1.80 26.10
C PHE A 250 18.58 1.09 25.25
N MET A 251 18.34 1.01 23.95
CA MET A 251 19.13 0.17 23.06
C MET A 251 20.41 0.83 22.56
N LYS A 252 20.43 2.16 22.35
CA LYS A 252 21.55 2.92 21.77
C LYS A 252 22.94 2.57 22.37
N PRO A 253 23.12 2.40 23.70
CA PRO A 253 24.42 2.03 24.28
C PRO A 253 24.84 0.57 24.03
N TYR A 254 23.90 -0.31 23.70
CA TYR A 254 24.08 -1.76 23.66
C TYR A 254 23.96 -2.37 22.26
N VAL A 255 23.44 -1.63 21.26
CA VAL A 255 23.24 -2.11 19.88
C VAL A 255 24.49 -2.82 19.36
N MET A 256 25.66 -2.17 19.39
CA MET A 256 26.90 -2.76 18.85
C MET A 256 27.38 -3.99 19.63
N VAL A 257 27.05 -4.10 20.92
CA VAL A 257 27.38 -5.28 21.73
C VAL A 257 26.52 -6.46 21.29
N PHE A 258 25.22 -6.26 21.08
CA PHE A 258 24.35 -7.30 20.53
C PHE A 258 24.75 -7.69 19.11
N VAL A 259 25.01 -6.72 18.23
CA VAL A 259 25.43 -7.00 16.86
C VAL A 259 26.72 -7.81 16.81
N SER A 260 27.74 -7.46 17.59
CA SER A 260 28.99 -8.24 17.61
C SER A 260 28.80 -9.68 18.11
N GLY A 261 27.95 -9.89 19.12
CA GLY A 261 27.58 -11.21 19.61
C GLY A 261 26.83 -12.03 18.56
N LEU A 262 25.84 -11.42 17.90
CA LEU A 262 25.03 -12.04 16.85
C LEU A 262 25.84 -12.37 15.60
N LEU A 263 26.74 -11.47 15.19
CA LEU A 263 27.64 -11.72 14.08
C LEU A 263 28.55 -12.92 14.34
N THR A 264 29.05 -13.07 15.57
CA THR A 264 29.87 -14.23 15.97
C THR A 264 29.12 -15.55 15.77
N ILE A 265 27.80 -15.58 15.99
CA ILE A 265 26.94 -16.74 15.76
C ILE A 265 26.79 -16.97 14.26
N SER A 266 26.43 -15.93 13.50
CA SER A 266 26.22 -16.01 12.06
C SER A 266 27.46 -16.49 11.28
N SER A 267 28.66 -16.15 11.78
CA SER A 267 29.94 -16.55 11.17
C SER A 267 30.40 -17.95 11.54
N ASN A 268 29.78 -18.60 12.53
CA ASN A 268 30.27 -19.88 13.07
C ASN A 268 29.69 -21.07 12.29
N GLU A 269 30.46 -21.61 11.34
CA GLU A 269 30.07 -22.76 10.50
C GLU A 269 29.73 -24.06 11.26
N SER A 270 30.04 -24.17 12.55
CA SER A 270 29.62 -25.31 13.37
C SER A 270 28.15 -25.25 13.81
N ILE A 271 27.50 -24.09 13.68
CA ILE A 271 26.10 -23.87 14.01
C ILE A 271 25.25 -24.13 12.76
N ASP A 272 24.07 -24.71 12.99
CA ASP A 272 23.08 -24.95 11.95
C ASP A 272 22.77 -23.68 11.13
N PHE A 273 22.56 -23.84 9.81
CA PHE A 273 22.37 -22.72 8.91
C PHE A 273 21.13 -21.89 9.26
N GLU A 274 20.02 -22.52 9.65
CA GLU A 274 18.79 -21.80 10.02
C GLU A 274 19.02 -20.88 11.23
N VAL A 275 19.84 -21.32 12.19
CA VAL A 275 20.15 -20.52 13.39
C VAL A 275 21.09 -19.37 13.04
N ARG A 276 22.08 -19.59 12.18
CA ARG A 276 22.98 -18.54 11.67
C ARG A 276 22.20 -17.47 10.90
N MET A 277 21.25 -17.94 10.09
CA MET A 277 20.36 -17.13 9.29
C MET A 277 19.46 -16.28 10.19
N THR A 278 18.75 -16.92 11.14
CA THR A 278 17.95 -16.24 12.17
C THR A 278 18.78 -15.17 12.90
N ALA A 279 20.02 -15.47 13.28
CA ALA A 279 20.89 -14.51 13.95
C ALA A 279 21.23 -13.29 13.08
N MET A 280 21.41 -13.47 11.77
CA MET A 280 21.61 -12.38 10.81
C MET A 280 20.35 -11.53 10.63
N SER A 281 19.17 -12.16 10.53
CA SER A 281 17.89 -11.43 10.52
C SER A 281 17.74 -10.58 11.78
N THR A 282 18.01 -11.16 12.95
CA THR A 282 17.98 -10.43 14.24
C THR A 282 18.98 -9.27 14.30
N VAL A 283 20.13 -9.35 13.59
CA VAL A 283 21.05 -8.20 13.45
C VAL A 283 20.37 -7.08 12.69
N LEU A 284 19.75 -7.37 11.54
CA LEU A 284 19.06 -6.37 10.73
C LEU A 284 17.89 -5.74 11.51
N ASP A 285 17.07 -6.55 12.19
CA ASP A 285 15.93 -6.08 12.98
C ASP A 285 16.36 -5.09 14.08
N ILE A 286 17.40 -5.42 14.86
CA ILE A 286 17.89 -4.52 15.93
C ILE A 286 18.55 -3.27 15.35
N VAL A 287 19.18 -3.37 14.19
CA VAL A 287 19.86 -2.25 13.55
C VAL A 287 18.89 -1.31 12.85
N GLU A 288 17.73 -1.79 12.38
CA GLU A 288 16.77 -1.00 11.62
C GLU A 288 16.41 0.35 12.25
N PRO A 289 16.05 0.45 13.55
CA PRO A 289 15.77 1.73 14.21
C PRO A 289 17.00 2.66 14.34
N PHE A 290 18.20 2.10 14.18
CA PHE A 290 19.50 2.74 14.32
C PHE A 290 20.34 2.67 13.03
N LYS A 291 19.73 2.42 11.88
CA LYS A 291 20.41 2.15 10.60
C LYS A 291 21.46 3.21 10.23
N LEU A 292 21.18 4.46 10.56
CA LEU A 292 22.06 5.62 10.41
C LEU A 292 23.33 5.55 11.26
N LEU A 293 23.19 5.15 12.52
CA LEU A 293 24.32 4.97 13.43
C LEU A 293 25.16 3.78 12.97
N PHE A 294 24.51 2.70 12.53
CA PHE A 294 25.20 1.51 12.05
C PHE A 294 25.96 1.73 10.75
N LYS A 295 25.44 2.57 9.83
CA LYS A 295 26.14 2.97 8.60
C LYS A 295 27.47 3.68 8.88
N ARG A 296 27.62 4.30 10.06
CA ARG A 296 28.89 4.91 10.53
C ARG A 296 29.88 3.91 11.14
N GLU A 297 29.49 2.65 11.26
CA GLU A 297 30.33 1.54 11.72
C GLU A 297 30.71 0.64 10.53
N PRO A 298 31.60 1.12 9.62
CA PRO A 298 31.82 0.47 8.32
C PRO A 298 32.39 -0.93 8.42
N VAL A 299 33.08 -1.27 9.51
CA VAL A 299 33.63 -2.61 9.73
C VAL A 299 32.51 -3.62 9.99
N ALA A 300 31.56 -3.28 10.87
CA ALA A 300 30.44 -4.17 11.19
C ALA A 300 29.50 -4.32 9.98
N LEU A 301 29.21 -3.21 9.29
CA LEU A 301 28.40 -3.23 8.08
C LEU A 301 29.05 -4.09 6.98
N ASN A 302 30.35 -3.91 6.70
CA ASN A 302 31.05 -4.74 5.72
C ASN A 302 31.02 -6.23 6.08
N ASN A 303 31.09 -6.56 7.38
CA ASN A 303 30.97 -7.96 7.82
C ASN A 303 29.58 -8.52 7.52
N VAL A 304 28.49 -7.79 7.83
CA VAL A 304 27.12 -8.19 7.49
C VAL A 304 27.01 -8.45 5.99
N LEU A 305 27.34 -7.44 5.17
CA LEU A 305 27.20 -7.53 3.72
C LEU A 305 28.06 -8.65 3.10
N SER A 306 29.25 -8.91 3.66
CA SER A 306 30.13 -10.01 3.21
C SER A 306 29.56 -11.39 3.49
N HIS A 307 28.87 -11.59 4.62
CA HIS A 307 28.20 -12.86 4.91
C HIS A 307 27.02 -13.07 3.97
N LEU A 308 26.18 -12.04 3.79
CA LEU A 308 25.07 -12.08 2.84
C LEU A 308 25.54 -12.41 1.42
N PHE A 309 26.60 -11.75 0.95
CA PHE A 309 27.18 -12.04 -0.36
C PHE A 309 27.73 -13.47 -0.45
N THR A 310 28.35 -13.98 0.62
CA THR A 310 28.86 -15.36 0.65
C THR A 310 27.72 -16.37 0.56
N TRP A 311 26.60 -16.15 1.25
CA TRP A 311 25.42 -17.02 1.16
C TRP A 311 24.77 -16.97 -0.23
N LEU A 312 24.70 -15.80 -0.87
CA LEU A 312 24.27 -15.68 -2.27
C LEU A 312 25.17 -16.44 -3.27
N CYS A 313 26.42 -16.74 -2.91
CA CYS A 313 27.33 -17.51 -3.76
C CYS A 313 27.13 -19.03 -3.67
N ILE A 314 26.27 -19.52 -2.77
CA ILE A 314 25.97 -20.95 -2.59
C ILE A 314 24.99 -21.39 -3.69
N LEU A 315 25.53 -21.53 -4.90
CA LEU A 315 24.79 -21.97 -6.09
C LEU A 315 25.19 -23.39 -6.49
N ASN A 316 24.23 -24.17 -6.98
CA ASN A 316 24.42 -25.52 -7.49
C ASN A 316 25.13 -25.51 -8.86
N ASP A 317 26.01 -26.49 -9.09
CA ASP A 317 26.79 -26.63 -10.33
C ASP A 317 26.05 -27.43 -11.43
N ASP A 318 24.87 -28.01 -11.14
CA ASP A 318 24.09 -28.79 -12.09
C ASP A 318 23.32 -27.92 -13.10
N VAL A 319 24.02 -27.54 -14.16
CA VAL A 319 23.48 -26.73 -15.26
C VAL A 319 22.42 -27.48 -16.08
N ASP A 320 22.47 -28.81 -16.16
CA ASP A 320 21.53 -29.58 -16.98
C ASP A 320 20.15 -29.65 -16.30
N SER A 321 20.13 -29.90 -14.99
CA SER A 321 18.91 -29.88 -14.18
C SER A 321 18.33 -28.46 -14.11
N TRP A 322 19.19 -27.43 -13.95
CA TRP A 322 18.79 -26.02 -14.08
C TRP A 322 18.12 -25.72 -15.44
N ASN A 323 18.69 -26.22 -16.54
CA ASN A 323 18.17 -25.97 -17.89
C ASN A 323 16.80 -26.63 -18.13
N LYS A 324 16.54 -27.78 -17.50
CA LYS A 324 15.22 -28.44 -17.53
C LYS A 324 14.21 -27.76 -16.60
N GLY A 325 14.68 -26.88 -15.72
CA GLY A 325 13.87 -26.20 -14.72
C GLY A 325 13.45 -27.13 -13.58
N GLU A 326 14.30 -28.11 -13.25
CA GLU A 326 14.21 -28.94 -12.04
C GLU A 326 14.61 -28.09 -10.82
N GLU A 327 14.03 -28.38 -9.66
CA GLU A 327 14.36 -27.73 -8.39
C GLU A 327 15.78 -28.10 -7.96
N LEU A 328 16.54 -27.10 -7.52
CA LEU A 328 17.92 -27.24 -7.06
C LEU A 328 18.00 -26.80 -5.61
N ASP A 329 18.78 -27.53 -4.82
CA ASP A 329 19.09 -27.18 -3.43
C ASP A 329 19.98 -25.92 -3.40
N GLU A 330 19.33 -24.76 -3.25
CA GLU A 330 19.93 -23.41 -3.20
C GLU A 330 19.30 -22.54 -2.09
N ASP A 331 18.68 -23.17 -1.08
CA ASP A 331 17.90 -22.51 -0.02
C ASP A 331 18.67 -21.38 0.66
N ALA A 332 19.98 -21.56 0.86
CA ALA A 332 20.84 -20.55 1.47
C ALA A 332 20.94 -19.27 0.62
N ALA A 333 21.00 -19.39 -0.70
CA ALA A 333 21.05 -18.25 -1.61
C ALA A 333 19.68 -17.57 -1.73
N ASP A 334 18.60 -18.34 -1.67
CA ASP A 334 17.24 -17.81 -1.75
C ASP A 334 16.84 -17.08 -0.45
N LEU A 335 17.15 -17.64 0.73
CA LEU A 335 16.96 -16.95 2.01
C LEU A 335 17.85 -15.70 2.14
N ALA A 336 19.08 -15.74 1.63
CA ALA A 336 19.97 -14.57 1.65
C ALA A 336 19.48 -13.44 0.74
N ARG A 337 18.72 -13.74 -0.32
CA ARG A 337 18.13 -12.72 -1.21
C ARG A 337 17.29 -11.73 -0.42
N ASP A 338 16.42 -12.24 0.44
CA ASP A 338 15.43 -11.42 1.15
C ASP A 338 16.11 -10.50 2.18
N LEU A 339 17.17 -10.96 2.84
CA LEU A 339 17.97 -10.12 3.74
C LEU A 339 18.79 -9.05 3.01
N VAL A 340 19.23 -9.34 1.78
CA VAL A 340 19.94 -8.36 0.96
C VAL A 340 18.99 -7.25 0.54
N ASP A 341 17.73 -7.59 0.24
CA ASP A 341 16.67 -6.63 -0.04
C ASP A 341 16.39 -5.75 1.20
N GLN A 342 16.15 -6.38 2.36
CA GLN A 342 15.99 -5.67 3.64
C GLN A 342 17.19 -4.75 3.94
N SER A 343 18.42 -5.22 3.70
CA SER A 343 19.64 -4.42 3.87
C SER A 343 19.69 -3.23 2.90
N ALA A 344 19.18 -3.39 1.68
CA ALA A 344 19.15 -2.32 0.69
C ALA A 344 18.17 -1.22 1.08
N ASP A 345 16.99 -1.57 1.57
CA ASP A 345 16.00 -0.63 2.13
C ASP A 345 16.53 0.12 3.36
N MET A 346 17.38 -0.55 4.15
CA MET A 346 17.99 0.05 5.34
C MET A 346 19.15 1.00 5.01
N PHE A 347 20.05 0.61 4.10
CA PHE A 347 21.34 1.30 3.93
C PHE A 347 21.45 2.13 2.64
N GLY A 348 20.52 1.97 1.70
CA GLY A 348 20.46 2.72 0.45
C GLY A 348 21.29 2.10 -0.68
N GLY A 349 20.93 2.44 -1.92
CA GLY A 349 21.51 1.82 -3.13
C GLY A 349 22.98 2.13 -3.33
N GLU A 350 23.44 3.33 -2.95
CA GLU A 350 24.83 3.73 -3.11
C GLU A 350 25.77 2.85 -2.27
N CYS A 351 25.42 2.63 -1.00
CA CYS A 351 26.21 1.82 -0.07
C CYS A 351 26.35 0.38 -0.57
N MET A 352 25.22 -0.20 -0.98
CA MET A 352 25.16 -1.56 -1.52
C MET A 352 25.97 -1.69 -2.81
N PHE A 353 25.91 -0.69 -3.70
CA PHE A 353 26.67 -0.68 -4.95
C PHE A 353 28.18 -0.50 -4.72
N MET A 354 28.60 0.33 -3.77
CA MET A 354 30.01 0.48 -3.41
C MET A 354 30.58 -0.81 -2.85
N PHE A 355 29.84 -1.46 -1.94
CA PHE A 355 30.23 -2.73 -1.35
C PHE A 355 30.45 -3.80 -2.41
N ILE A 356 29.48 -4.01 -3.31
CA ILE A 356 29.55 -5.10 -4.29
C ILE A 356 30.68 -4.91 -5.30
N ASN A 357 30.99 -3.66 -5.67
CA ASN A 357 32.13 -3.35 -6.55
C ASN A 357 33.50 -3.52 -5.89
N SER A 358 33.55 -3.64 -4.55
CA SER A 358 34.79 -3.96 -3.83
C SER A 358 35.09 -5.47 -3.77
N GLN A 359 34.11 -6.31 -4.12
CA GLN A 359 34.23 -7.76 -4.04
C GLN A 359 35.12 -8.32 -5.15
N LYS A 360 35.86 -9.39 -4.82
CA LYS A 360 36.69 -10.12 -5.79
C LYS A 360 35.86 -11.17 -6.52
N LEU A 361 35.73 -11.00 -7.84
CA LEU A 361 35.00 -11.91 -8.73
C LEU A 361 35.97 -12.90 -9.39
N ASP A 362 36.17 -14.05 -8.76
CA ASP A 362 37.15 -15.07 -9.17
C ASP A 362 36.51 -16.33 -9.80
N ASN A 363 35.19 -16.48 -9.71
CA ASN A 363 34.45 -17.60 -10.27
C ASN A 363 33.05 -17.19 -10.76
N TRP A 364 32.43 -18.07 -11.56
CA TRP A 364 31.12 -17.81 -12.14
C TRP A 364 30.03 -17.63 -11.08
N LYS A 365 30.13 -18.28 -9.91
CA LYS A 365 29.15 -18.17 -8.82
C LYS A 365 29.15 -16.77 -8.21
N LYS A 366 30.33 -16.21 -7.93
CA LYS A 366 30.50 -14.83 -7.45
C LYS A 366 30.11 -13.81 -8.51
N GLU A 367 30.40 -14.06 -9.78
CA GLU A 367 29.94 -13.20 -10.88
C GLU A 367 28.41 -13.21 -11.02
N CYS A 368 27.79 -14.38 -10.86
CA CYS A 368 26.33 -14.53 -10.82
C CYS A 368 25.74 -13.80 -9.61
N ALA A 369 26.31 -13.99 -8.41
CA ALA A 369 25.90 -13.32 -7.19
C ALA A 369 26.10 -11.80 -7.26
N TYR A 370 27.14 -11.31 -7.95
CA TYR A 370 27.37 -9.89 -8.22
C TYR A 370 26.21 -9.26 -9.00
N LEU A 371 25.78 -9.92 -10.08
CA LEU A 371 24.62 -9.46 -10.85
C LEU A 371 23.32 -9.59 -10.05
N ARG A 372 23.15 -10.68 -9.30
CA ARG A 372 21.99 -10.90 -8.42
C ARG A 372 21.90 -9.82 -7.34
N TRP A 373 23.02 -9.40 -6.75
CA TRP A 373 23.07 -8.31 -5.78
C TRP A 373 22.62 -6.98 -6.37
N ILE A 374 23.11 -6.62 -7.57
CA ILE A 374 22.67 -5.40 -8.25
C ILE A 374 21.18 -5.49 -8.59
N TYR A 375 20.71 -6.65 -9.06
CA TYR A 375 19.31 -6.90 -9.37
C TYR A 375 18.41 -6.70 -8.14
N ILE A 376 18.73 -7.30 -7.00
CA ILE A 376 17.97 -7.16 -5.74
C ILE A 376 17.97 -5.69 -5.29
N THR A 377 19.14 -5.06 -5.23
CA THR A 377 19.27 -3.69 -4.69
C THR A 377 18.78 -2.58 -5.62
N LEU A 378 18.36 -2.91 -6.85
CA LEU A 378 18.03 -1.93 -7.88
C LEU A 378 16.83 -1.06 -7.50
N ASN A 379 15.80 -1.65 -6.89
CA ASN A 379 14.57 -0.96 -6.52
C ASN A 379 14.78 0.00 -5.35
N ALA A 380 15.34 -0.51 -4.24
CA ALA A 380 15.73 0.31 -3.08
C ALA A 380 16.69 1.45 -3.49
N GLY A 381 17.60 1.17 -4.43
CA GLY A 381 18.56 2.13 -4.97
C GLY A 381 18.10 2.95 -6.17
N LYS A 382 16.80 3.01 -6.49
CA LYS A 382 16.30 3.55 -7.77
C LYS A 382 16.85 4.94 -8.11
N HIS A 383 16.95 5.83 -7.12
CA HIS A 383 17.43 7.20 -7.32
C HIS A 383 18.92 7.26 -7.67
N PHE A 384 19.72 6.45 -6.99
CA PHE A 384 21.16 6.29 -7.25
C PHE A 384 21.40 5.66 -8.64
N TYR A 385 20.81 4.51 -8.91
CA TYR A 385 21.02 3.78 -10.17
C TYR A 385 20.52 4.53 -11.39
N LYS A 386 19.44 5.31 -11.26
CA LYS A 386 18.96 6.21 -12.31
C LYS A 386 20.05 7.18 -12.78
N LYS A 387 20.95 7.63 -11.91
CA LYS A 387 22.08 8.52 -12.26
C LYS A 387 23.25 7.76 -12.91
N HIS A 388 23.29 6.42 -12.81
CA HIS A 388 24.41 5.57 -13.23
C HIS A 388 24.06 4.50 -14.29
N LEU A 389 22.97 4.66 -15.04
CA LEU A 389 22.50 3.66 -16.02
C LEU A 389 23.53 3.26 -17.07
N ASP A 390 24.36 4.19 -17.56
CA ASP A 390 25.34 3.87 -18.60
C ASP A 390 26.33 2.78 -18.12
N LYS A 391 26.76 2.87 -16.85
CA LYS A 391 27.60 1.84 -16.22
C LYS A 391 26.87 0.50 -16.07
N LEU A 392 25.57 0.52 -15.76
CA LEU A 392 24.77 -0.70 -15.66
C LEU A 392 24.64 -1.39 -17.03
N PHE A 393 24.41 -0.64 -18.10
CA PHE A 393 24.40 -1.19 -19.46
C PHE A 393 25.76 -1.75 -19.87
N GLU A 394 26.87 -1.10 -19.49
CA GLU A 394 28.22 -1.65 -19.70
C GLU A 394 28.41 -3.00 -18.97
N ILE A 395 27.96 -3.09 -17.71
CA ILE A 395 27.99 -4.33 -16.92
C ILE A 395 27.15 -5.42 -17.61
N ILE A 396 25.91 -5.13 -17.99
CA ILE A 396 25.02 -6.08 -18.67
C ILE A 396 25.66 -6.57 -19.97
N ASN A 397 26.09 -5.66 -20.85
CA ASN A 397 26.67 -6.02 -22.14
C ASN A 397 27.91 -6.90 -22.00
N LYS A 398 28.73 -6.68 -20.97
CA LYS A 398 29.86 -7.56 -20.64
C LYS A 398 29.40 -8.98 -20.29
N TYR A 399 28.41 -9.11 -19.40
CA TYR A 399 27.99 -10.42 -18.87
C TYR A 399 27.02 -11.19 -19.77
N LEU A 400 26.35 -10.53 -20.71
CA LEU A 400 25.56 -11.20 -21.76
C LEU A 400 26.40 -12.12 -22.65
N LEU A 401 27.70 -11.85 -22.78
CA LEU A 401 28.65 -12.65 -23.56
C LEU A 401 29.39 -13.70 -22.70
N HIS A 402 29.01 -13.87 -21.44
CA HIS A 402 29.70 -14.77 -20.53
C HIS A 402 29.55 -16.24 -20.94
N GLN A 403 30.59 -17.06 -20.72
CA GLN A 403 30.58 -18.48 -21.10
C GLN A 403 29.53 -19.28 -20.30
N HIS A 404 29.38 -18.98 -19.01
CA HIS A 404 28.45 -19.67 -18.13
C HIS A 404 26.99 -19.20 -18.35
N PRO A 405 26.04 -20.12 -18.61
CA PRO A 405 24.67 -19.74 -18.97
C PRO A 405 23.90 -19.05 -17.84
N ARG A 406 24.11 -19.43 -16.58
CA ARG A 406 23.44 -18.79 -15.42
C ARG A 406 23.87 -17.32 -15.23
N VAL A 407 25.11 -16.98 -15.56
CA VAL A 407 25.60 -15.60 -15.51
C VAL A 407 24.94 -14.76 -16.60
N ARG A 408 24.79 -15.32 -17.82
CA ARG A 408 24.00 -14.68 -18.89
C ARG A 408 22.55 -14.49 -18.46
N ASN A 409 21.95 -15.49 -17.81
CA ASN A 409 20.58 -15.42 -17.31
C ASN A 409 20.37 -14.22 -16.37
N MET A 410 21.24 -14.06 -15.37
CA MET A 410 21.16 -12.93 -14.45
C MET A 410 21.34 -11.57 -15.14
N ALA A 411 22.15 -11.48 -16.20
CA ALA A 411 22.26 -10.27 -16.99
C ALA A 411 20.96 -9.94 -17.75
N PHE A 412 20.25 -10.94 -18.26
CA PHE A 412 18.92 -10.74 -18.86
C PHE A 412 17.88 -10.29 -17.82
N LEU A 413 17.86 -10.92 -16.65
CA LEU A 413 16.94 -10.54 -15.56
C LEU A 413 17.18 -9.11 -15.08
N LEU A 414 18.45 -8.73 -14.89
CA LEU A 414 18.82 -7.36 -14.53
C LEU A 414 18.38 -6.34 -15.60
N LEU A 415 18.54 -6.67 -16.89
CA LEU A 415 18.06 -5.80 -17.97
C LEU A 415 16.54 -5.65 -17.95
N ASN A 416 15.81 -6.75 -17.71
CA ASN A 416 14.35 -6.72 -17.61
C ASN A 416 13.89 -5.77 -16.49
N GLU A 417 14.49 -5.88 -15.31
CA GLU A 417 14.17 -5.02 -14.17
C GLU A 417 14.50 -3.54 -14.45
N MET A 418 15.65 -3.28 -15.07
CA MET A 418 16.02 -1.92 -15.47
C MET A 418 15.01 -1.31 -16.45
N ILE A 419 14.45 -2.10 -17.36
CA ILE A 419 13.41 -1.67 -18.28
C ILE A 419 12.14 -1.24 -17.52
N CYS A 420 11.71 -2.05 -16.55
CA CYS A 420 10.54 -1.78 -15.70
C CYS A 420 10.73 -0.49 -14.87
N LEU A 421 11.88 -0.32 -14.23
CA LEU A 421 12.13 0.80 -13.31
C LEU A 421 12.49 2.12 -14.03
N PHE A 422 13.21 2.06 -15.16
CA PHE A 422 13.83 3.25 -15.79
C PHE A 422 13.34 3.57 -17.21
N LYS A 423 12.04 3.38 -17.48
CA LYS A 423 11.42 3.56 -18.82
C LYS A 423 11.91 4.76 -19.63
N LYS A 424 11.96 5.97 -19.03
CA LYS A 424 12.33 7.21 -19.76
C LYS A 424 13.77 7.18 -20.27
N LYS A 425 14.70 6.62 -19.50
CA LYS A 425 16.12 6.59 -19.85
C LYS A 425 16.48 5.40 -20.75
N CYS A 426 15.75 4.29 -20.62
CA CYS A 426 15.93 3.11 -21.49
C CYS A 426 15.52 3.37 -22.95
N LYS A 427 14.76 4.44 -23.26
CA LYS A 427 14.42 4.82 -24.65
C LYS A 427 15.65 5.00 -25.55
N SER A 428 16.77 5.49 -25.02
CA SER A 428 18.02 5.66 -25.78
C SER A 428 18.69 4.33 -26.15
N TYR A 429 18.27 3.21 -25.56
CA TYR A 429 18.89 1.90 -25.67
C TYR A 429 18.03 0.88 -26.43
N VAL A 430 16.91 1.30 -27.04
CA VAL A 430 15.95 0.45 -27.76
C VAL A 430 16.61 -0.49 -28.78
N SER A 431 17.53 0.03 -29.60
CA SER A 431 18.22 -0.75 -30.63
C SER A 431 19.11 -1.85 -30.02
N GLN A 432 19.79 -1.55 -28.91
CA GLN A 432 20.60 -2.52 -28.17
C GLN A 432 19.70 -3.59 -27.53
N ILE A 433 18.59 -3.18 -26.90
CA ILE A 433 17.63 -4.11 -26.29
C ILE A 433 17.09 -5.11 -27.32
N PHE A 434 16.75 -4.67 -28.54
CA PHE A 434 16.36 -5.59 -29.61
C PHE A 434 17.45 -6.60 -30.00
N GLN A 435 18.73 -6.20 -29.98
CA GLN A 435 19.84 -7.13 -30.22
C GLN A 435 19.94 -8.15 -29.09
N VAL A 436 19.78 -7.72 -27.84
CA VAL A 436 19.78 -8.60 -26.67
C VAL A 436 18.63 -9.63 -26.73
N ILE A 437 17.42 -9.22 -27.13
CA ILE A 437 16.28 -10.14 -27.33
C ILE A 437 16.58 -11.18 -28.43
N LYS A 438 17.19 -10.77 -29.54
CA LYS A 438 17.58 -11.73 -30.60
C LYS A 438 18.66 -12.71 -30.11
N GLN A 439 19.60 -12.22 -29.31
CA GLN A 439 20.65 -13.03 -28.72
C GLN A 439 20.08 -14.08 -27.76
N SER A 440 19.12 -13.71 -26.91
CA SER A 440 18.49 -14.65 -25.96
C SER A 440 17.70 -15.75 -26.67
N PHE A 441 16.97 -15.41 -27.75
CA PHE A 441 16.25 -16.41 -28.55
C PHE A 441 17.19 -17.42 -29.25
N SER A 442 18.44 -17.01 -29.50
CA SER A 442 19.45 -17.86 -30.12
C SER A 442 20.28 -18.65 -29.09
N ASP A 443 20.08 -18.45 -27.79
CA ASP A 443 20.80 -19.17 -26.73
C ASP A 443 20.37 -20.65 -26.73
N ALA A 444 21.31 -21.55 -26.37
CA ALA A 444 21.04 -22.98 -26.28
C ALA A 444 20.25 -23.35 -25.01
N PHE A 445 20.26 -22.49 -23.99
CA PHE A 445 19.65 -22.75 -22.69
C PHE A 445 18.25 -22.13 -22.58
N ILE A 446 17.30 -22.95 -22.15
CA ILE A 446 15.87 -22.61 -22.07
C ILE A 446 15.61 -21.41 -21.14
N PRO A 447 16.21 -21.31 -19.92
CA PRO A 447 15.98 -20.16 -19.07
C PRO A 447 16.38 -18.82 -19.71
N ASN A 448 17.42 -18.80 -20.54
CA ASN A 448 17.85 -17.59 -21.26
C ASN A 448 16.85 -17.20 -22.34
N GLN A 449 16.29 -18.17 -23.05
CA GLN A 449 15.21 -17.95 -24.02
C GLN A 449 13.94 -17.39 -23.35
N ILE A 450 13.61 -17.89 -22.15
CA ILE A 450 12.50 -17.40 -21.32
C ILE A 450 12.73 -15.94 -20.94
N SER A 451 13.92 -15.58 -20.41
CA SER A 451 14.21 -14.18 -20.07
C SER A 451 14.11 -13.25 -21.28
N GLY A 452 14.42 -13.74 -22.49
CA GLY A 452 14.16 -13.01 -23.74
C GLY A 452 12.68 -12.71 -23.99
N CYS A 453 11.82 -13.69 -23.71
CA CYS A 453 10.36 -13.57 -23.80
C CYS A 453 9.81 -12.59 -22.75
N ASP A 454 10.39 -12.58 -21.56
CA ASP A 454 10.00 -11.66 -20.50
C ASP A 454 10.43 -10.23 -20.83
N ILE A 455 11.68 -10.03 -21.29
CA ILE A 455 12.19 -8.72 -21.73
C ILE A 455 11.30 -8.10 -22.80
N ILE A 456 10.89 -8.84 -23.83
CA ILE A 456 10.02 -8.28 -24.88
C ILE A 456 8.64 -7.92 -24.34
N SER A 457 8.11 -8.68 -23.38
CA SER A 457 6.83 -8.39 -22.73
C SER A 457 6.91 -7.08 -21.94
N SER A 458 7.91 -6.95 -21.06
CA SER A 458 8.14 -5.72 -20.28
C SER A 458 8.45 -4.53 -21.17
N PHE A 459 9.28 -4.72 -22.20
CA PHE A 459 9.66 -3.70 -23.18
C PHE A 459 8.44 -3.10 -23.90
N ILE A 460 7.44 -3.94 -24.18
CA ILE A 460 6.16 -3.52 -24.76
C ILE A 460 5.25 -2.87 -23.71
N ASP A 461 5.11 -3.49 -22.54
CA ASP A 461 4.21 -3.06 -21.47
C ASP A 461 4.51 -1.64 -20.96
N VAL A 462 5.79 -1.28 -20.86
CA VAL A 462 6.21 0.08 -20.46
C VAL A 462 6.27 1.09 -21.62
N GLU A 463 5.80 0.71 -22.81
CA GLU A 463 5.75 1.56 -24.01
C GLU A 463 7.11 2.18 -24.40
N LEU A 464 8.18 1.38 -24.37
CA LEU A 464 9.54 1.84 -24.73
C LEU A 464 9.73 2.09 -26.23
N VAL A 465 8.88 1.48 -27.05
CA VAL A 465 8.96 1.50 -28.52
C VAL A 465 7.62 1.92 -29.11
N SER A 466 7.63 2.61 -30.25
CA SER A 466 6.41 2.91 -31.00
C SER A 466 5.96 1.72 -31.85
N GLN A 467 4.66 1.63 -32.16
CA GLN A 467 4.11 0.58 -33.04
C GLN A 467 4.79 0.58 -34.42
N SER A 468 5.15 1.75 -34.94
CA SER A 468 5.84 1.90 -36.23
C SER A 468 7.26 1.34 -36.21
N GLU A 469 8.02 1.57 -35.13
CA GLU A 469 9.39 1.05 -35.00
C GLU A 469 9.38 -0.47 -34.79
N PHE A 470 8.42 -0.99 -34.03
CA PHE A 470 8.30 -2.43 -33.79
C PHE A 470 7.92 -3.21 -35.06
N GLN A 471 7.23 -2.56 -36.02
CA GLN A 471 6.76 -3.18 -37.25
C GLN A 471 7.88 -3.83 -38.08
N GLU A 472 9.09 -3.26 -38.08
CA GLU A 472 10.24 -3.81 -38.81
C GLU A 472 10.68 -5.18 -38.31
N VAL A 473 10.47 -5.45 -37.01
CA VAL A 473 10.95 -6.65 -36.32
C VAL A 473 9.81 -7.65 -36.05
N LEU A 474 8.55 -7.20 -36.15
CA LEU A 474 7.33 -7.96 -35.87
C LEU A 474 7.33 -9.37 -36.49
N MET A 475 7.56 -9.49 -37.79
CA MET A 475 7.49 -10.79 -38.47
C MET A 475 8.55 -11.78 -37.97
N SER A 476 9.76 -11.30 -37.69
CA SER A 476 10.83 -12.14 -37.16
C SER A 476 10.54 -12.62 -35.73
N MET A 477 9.87 -11.79 -34.92
CA MET A 477 9.46 -12.14 -33.56
C MET A 477 8.30 -13.13 -33.57
N LEU A 478 7.26 -12.88 -34.39
CA LEU A 478 6.13 -13.81 -34.53
C LEU A 478 6.59 -15.20 -34.97
N GLN A 479 7.53 -15.29 -35.92
CA GLN A 479 8.10 -16.55 -36.36
C GLN A 479 8.88 -17.26 -35.24
N SER A 480 9.74 -16.55 -34.52
CA SER A 480 10.52 -17.13 -33.41
C SER A 480 9.62 -17.66 -32.29
N LEU A 481 8.63 -16.86 -31.87
CA LEU A 481 7.71 -17.22 -30.79
C LEU A 481 6.79 -18.38 -31.18
N THR A 482 6.22 -18.37 -32.40
CA THR A 482 5.39 -19.49 -32.88
C THR A 482 6.19 -20.77 -33.05
N ASN A 483 7.47 -20.68 -33.42
CA ASN A 483 8.38 -21.82 -33.42
C ASN A 483 8.58 -22.37 -32.00
N PHE A 484 8.90 -21.54 -31.01
CA PHE A 484 8.99 -22.00 -29.60
C PHE A 484 7.70 -22.69 -29.14
N ILE A 485 6.54 -22.12 -29.43
CA ILE A 485 5.24 -22.71 -29.04
C ILE A 485 4.97 -24.07 -29.70
N THR A 486 5.51 -24.31 -30.90
CA THR A 486 5.24 -25.54 -31.67
C THR A 486 6.27 -26.63 -31.43
N THR A 487 7.55 -26.28 -31.28
CA THR A 487 8.66 -27.25 -31.23
C THR A 487 9.23 -27.47 -29.84
N ALA A 488 9.08 -26.53 -28.90
CA ALA A 488 9.68 -26.67 -27.57
C ALA A 488 9.02 -27.81 -26.78
N GLN A 489 9.83 -28.49 -25.98
CA GLN A 489 9.35 -29.52 -25.04
C GLN A 489 9.07 -28.92 -23.64
N SER A 490 9.73 -27.82 -23.30
CA SER A 490 9.53 -27.15 -22.01
C SER A 490 8.23 -26.36 -21.99
N THR A 491 7.33 -26.73 -21.09
CA THR A 491 6.07 -26.01 -20.82
C THR A 491 6.35 -24.56 -20.41
N LYS A 492 7.37 -24.32 -19.59
CA LYS A 492 7.76 -22.98 -19.11
C LYS A 492 8.09 -22.04 -20.29
N LEU A 493 8.86 -22.52 -21.27
CA LEU A 493 9.17 -21.74 -22.49
C LEU A 493 7.94 -21.50 -23.36
N ILE A 494 7.08 -22.50 -23.53
CA ILE A 494 5.84 -22.34 -24.31
C ILE A 494 4.95 -21.27 -23.67
N ILE A 495 4.82 -21.26 -22.33
CA ILE A 495 4.03 -20.28 -21.59
C ILE A 495 4.60 -18.87 -21.77
N ALA A 496 5.91 -18.69 -21.59
CA ALA A 496 6.58 -17.41 -21.77
C ALA A 496 6.43 -16.89 -23.22
N ALA A 497 6.66 -17.75 -24.21
CA ALA A 497 6.52 -17.38 -25.62
C ALA A 497 5.08 -17.00 -25.99
N PHE A 498 4.07 -17.69 -25.45
CA PHE A 498 2.68 -17.28 -25.61
C PHE A 498 2.38 -15.95 -24.94
N ALA A 499 2.91 -15.71 -23.73
CA ALA A 499 2.72 -14.43 -23.04
C ALA A 499 3.27 -13.28 -23.87
N SER A 500 4.51 -13.38 -24.37
CA SER A 500 5.10 -12.39 -25.29
C SER A 500 4.27 -12.18 -26.54
N LEU A 501 3.77 -13.28 -27.14
CA LEU A 501 2.90 -13.21 -28.32
C LEU A 501 1.61 -12.44 -28.00
N ASN A 502 1.01 -12.66 -26.84
CA ASN A 502 -0.20 -11.97 -26.39
C ASN A 502 0.07 -10.47 -26.16
N PHE A 503 1.20 -10.10 -25.56
CA PHE A 503 1.63 -8.71 -25.42
C PHE A 503 1.82 -8.03 -26.79
N ILE A 504 2.48 -8.69 -27.74
CA ILE A 504 2.62 -8.17 -29.11
C ILE A 504 1.25 -7.97 -29.78
N ILE A 505 0.32 -8.93 -29.59
CA ILE A 505 -1.03 -8.85 -30.14
C ILE A 505 -1.79 -7.65 -29.57
N HIS A 506 -1.69 -7.45 -28.25
CA HIS A 506 -2.32 -6.31 -27.59
C HIS A 506 -1.71 -4.98 -28.04
N PHE A 507 -0.38 -4.91 -28.15
CA PHE A 507 0.36 -3.70 -28.48
C PHE A 507 0.14 -3.21 -29.91
N MET A 508 0.16 -4.11 -30.90
CA MET A 508 0.05 -3.71 -32.31
C MET A 508 -1.38 -3.32 -32.73
N LYS A 509 -2.41 -3.72 -31.97
CA LYS A 509 -3.84 -3.39 -32.18
C LYS A 509 -4.25 -3.55 -33.66
N ASN A 510 -4.90 -2.53 -34.24
CA ASN A 510 -5.42 -2.50 -35.61
C ASN A 510 -4.35 -2.77 -36.70
N MET A 511 -3.05 -2.62 -36.42
CA MET A 511 -1.98 -2.90 -37.38
C MET A 511 -1.80 -4.41 -37.67
N LEU A 512 -2.48 -5.27 -36.90
CA LEU A 512 -2.46 -6.73 -37.05
C LEU A 512 -3.51 -7.28 -38.03
N ASP A 513 -4.39 -6.45 -38.60
CA ASP A 513 -5.48 -6.90 -39.47
C ASP A 513 -4.98 -7.80 -40.63
N GLN A 514 -3.82 -7.48 -41.21
CA GLN A 514 -3.20 -8.28 -42.28
C GLN A 514 -2.66 -9.66 -41.83
N TYR A 515 -2.40 -9.83 -40.53
CA TYR A 515 -1.87 -11.06 -39.94
C TYR A 515 -2.95 -11.87 -39.20
N PHE A 516 -4.15 -11.32 -39.04
CA PHE A 516 -5.26 -11.93 -38.30
C PHE A 516 -5.55 -13.36 -38.77
N ALA A 517 -5.68 -13.60 -40.07
CA ALA A 517 -5.98 -14.93 -40.60
C ALA A 517 -4.89 -15.97 -40.26
N ILE A 518 -3.62 -15.57 -40.28
CA ILE A 518 -2.48 -16.44 -39.95
C ILE A 518 -2.50 -16.78 -38.46
N LEU A 519 -2.64 -15.76 -37.61
CA LEU A 519 -2.67 -15.93 -36.16
C LEU A 519 -3.89 -16.76 -35.72
N MET A 520 -5.09 -16.46 -36.25
CA MET A 520 -6.31 -17.21 -35.95
C MET A 520 -6.19 -18.69 -36.32
N ASN A 521 -5.62 -19.00 -37.49
CA ASN A 521 -5.39 -20.39 -37.89
C ASN A 521 -4.41 -21.09 -36.96
N PHE A 522 -3.34 -20.39 -36.55
CA PHE A 522 -2.37 -20.89 -35.58
C PHE A 522 -3.02 -21.20 -34.23
N PHE A 523 -3.76 -20.26 -33.65
CA PHE A 523 -4.44 -20.45 -32.36
C PHE A 523 -5.50 -21.57 -32.45
N LYS A 524 -6.34 -21.63 -33.50
CA LYS A 524 -7.33 -22.70 -33.68
C LYS A 524 -6.66 -24.08 -33.79
N SER A 525 -5.58 -24.20 -34.57
CA SER A 525 -4.82 -25.45 -34.69
C SER A 525 -4.22 -25.89 -33.35
N LYS A 526 -3.65 -24.95 -32.59
CA LYS A 526 -3.04 -25.26 -31.30
C LYS A 526 -4.10 -25.60 -30.24
N ALA A 527 -5.25 -24.93 -30.25
CA ALA A 527 -6.39 -25.23 -29.38
C ALA A 527 -6.89 -26.67 -29.60
N GLN A 528 -7.04 -27.08 -30.87
CA GLN A 528 -7.43 -28.44 -31.22
C GLN A 528 -6.40 -29.47 -30.72
N GLN A 529 -5.10 -29.21 -30.91
CA GLN A 529 -4.03 -30.08 -30.42
C GLN A 529 -4.08 -30.21 -28.89
N LEU A 530 -4.17 -29.09 -28.15
CA LEU A 530 -4.20 -29.10 -26.69
C LEU A 530 -5.43 -29.84 -26.15
N ASN A 531 -6.61 -29.61 -26.73
CA ASN A 531 -7.84 -30.30 -26.32
C ASN A 531 -7.71 -31.83 -26.50
N GLN A 532 -7.05 -32.30 -27.56
CA GLN A 532 -6.77 -33.73 -27.73
C GLN A 532 -5.81 -34.26 -26.66
N VAL A 533 -4.71 -33.54 -26.39
CA VAL A 533 -3.72 -33.97 -25.39
C VAL A 533 -4.34 -34.02 -23.98
N ILE A 534 -5.15 -33.02 -23.61
CA ILE A 534 -5.86 -32.97 -22.32
C ILE A 534 -6.80 -34.18 -22.16
N LEU A 535 -7.50 -34.61 -23.20
CA LEU A 535 -8.37 -35.79 -23.12
C LEU A 535 -7.58 -37.09 -22.88
N THR A 536 -6.33 -37.15 -23.37
CA THR A 536 -5.47 -38.33 -23.26
C THR A 536 -4.52 -38.32 -22.06
N ALA A 537 -4.35 -37.19 -21.38
CA ALA A 537 -3.43 -37.03 -20.26
C ALA A 537 -3.96 -37.78 -19.01
N THR A 538 -3.23 -38.82 -18.61
CA THR A 538 -3.54 -39.62 -17.40
C THR A 538 -2.84 -39.10 -16.14
N ASP A 539 -1.70 -38.43 -16.28
CA ASP A 539 -0.95 -37.87 -15.16
C ASP A 539 -1.48 -36.47 -14.79
N GLN A 540 -1.76 -36.26 -13.49
CA GLN A 540 -2.36 -35.01 -13.00
C GLN A 540 -1.39 -33.83 -13.11
N LYS A 541 -0.09 -34.03 -12.84
CA LYS A 541 0.92 -32.95 -12.92
C LYS A 541 1.09 -32.49 -14.37
N GLN A 542 1.22 -33.44 -15.30
CA GLN A 542 1.26 -33.16 -16.72
C GLN A 542 -0.02 -32.46 -17.21
N ARG A 543 -1.19 -32.88 -16.74
CA ARG A 543 -2.48 -32.24 -17.06
C ARG A 543 -2.50 -30.78 -16.60
N LYS A 544 -2.07 -30.49 -15.37
CA LYS A 544 -2.00 -29.12 -14.82
C LYS A 544 -1.07 -28.22 -15.66
N GLU A 545 0.10 -28.71 -16.07
CA GLU A 545 1.03 -27.98 -16.93
C GLU A 545 0.43 -27.67 -18.32
N ILE A 546 -0.30 -28.63 -18.92
CA ILE A 546 -0.98 -28.40 -20.21
C ILE A 546 -2.12 -27.37 -20.06
N LEU A 547 -2.83 -27.37 -18.93
CA LEU A 547 -3.86 -26.37 -18.64
C LEU A 547 -3.27 -24.96 -18.53
N LYS A 548 -2.06 -24.79 -17.97
CA LYS A 548 -1.33 -23.50 -17.97
C LYS A 548 -1.00 -23.02 -19.40
N ILE A 549 -0.70 -23.93 -20.33
CA ILE A 549 -0.55 -23.54 -21.75
C ILE A 549 -1.91 -23.12 -22.34
N LYS A 550 -2.97 -23.89 -22.05
CA LYS A 550 -4.33 -23.57 -22.54
C LYS A 550 -4.83 -22.23 -22.01
N SER A 551 -4.47 -21.84 -20.79
CA SER A 551 -4.85 -20.54 -20.22
C SER A 551 -4.26 -19.36 -21.01
N ARG A 552 -2.98 -19.45 -21.40
CA ARG A 552 -2.33 -18.46 -22.28
C ARG A 552 -2.90 -18.44 -23.69
N LEU A 553 -3.36 -19.59 -24.20
CA LEU A 553 -4.07 -19.66 -25.48
C LEU A 553 -5.43 -18.95 -25.42
N ILE A 554 -6.21 -19.18 -24.36
CA ILE A 554 -7.49 -18.48 -24.12
C ILE A 554 -7.27 -16.97 -24.08
N GLU A 555 -6.24 -16.55 -23.35
CA GLU A 555 -5.82 -15.14 -23.30
C GLU A 555 -5.53 -14.60 -24.70
N GLY A 556 -4.71 -15.29 -25.50
CA GLY A 556 -4.35 -14.86 -26.86
C GLY A 556 -5.51 -14.80 -27.83
N LEU A 557 -6.43 -15.77 -27.78
CA LEU A 557 -7.67 -15.76 -28.57
C LEU A 557 -8.53 -14.53 -28.24
N SER A 558 -8.72 -14.24 -26.96
CA SER A 558 -9.48 -13.04 -26.53
C SER A 558 -8.78 -11.74 -26.94
N MET A 559 -7.45 -11.67 -26.85
CA MET A 559 -6.66 -10.51 -27.26
C MET A 559 -6.73 -10.27 -28.76
N LEU A 560 -6.70 -11.33 -29.58
CA LEU A 560 -6.94 -11.20 -31.02
C LEU A 560 -8.32 -10.62 -31.29
N VAL A 561 -9.33 -11.06 -30.54
CA VAL A 561 -10.69 -10.54 -30.71
C VAL A 561 -10.76 -9.04 -30.42
N TYR A 562 -10.16 -8.66 -29.30
CA TYR A 562 -10.13 -7.28 -28.84
C TYR A 562 -9.30 -6.37 -29.78
N SER A 563 -8.09 -6.79 -30.15
CA SER A 563 -7.14 -6.00 -30.95
C SER A 563 -7.53 -5.85 -32.42
N CYS A 564 -8.19 -6.85 -33.02
CA CYS A 564 -8.53 -6.88 -34.46
C CYS A 564 -10.02 -6.62 -34.72
N SER A 565 -10.69 -5.80 -33.90
CA SER A 565 -12.16 -5.64 -33.90
C SER A 565 -12.78 -5.30 -35.27
N LYS A 566 -12.03 -4.64 -36.18
CA LYS A 566 -12.47 -4.32 -37.55
C LYS A 566 -12.51 -5.53 -38.49
N SER A 567 -11.62 -6.50 -38.27
CA SER A 567 -11.49 -7.71 -39.11
C SER A 567 -12.36 -8.87 -38.62
N ILE A 568 -12.99 -8.73 -37.47
CA ILE A 568 -13.73 -9.80 -36.80
C ILE A 568 -15.22 -9.73 -37.09
N THR A 569 -15.78 -10.88 -37.45
CA THR A 569 -17.23 -11.06 -37.51
C THR A 569 -17.78 -11.41 -36.13
N LYS A 570 -19.01 -10.97 -35.83
CA LYS A 570 -19.72 -11.36 -34.60
C LYS A 570 -19.74 -12.87 -34.38
N GLN A 571 -19.84 -13.65 -35.47
CA GLN A 571 -19.83 -15.11 -35.41
C GLN A 571 -18.51 -15.66 -34.85
N VAL A 572 -17.37 -15.16 -35.32
CA VAL A 572 -16.05 -15.60 -34.82
C VAL A 572 -15.85 -15.19 -33.36
N ALA A 573 -16.27 -13.98 -32.98
CA ALA A 573 -16.24 -13.54 -31.59
C ALA A 573 -17.10 -14.44 -30.69
N HIS A 574 -18.28 -14.84 -31.16
CA HIS A 574 -19.17 -15.74 -30.43
C HIS A 574 -18.61 -17.17 -30.32
N GLU A 575 -17.95 -17.70 -31.36
CA GLU A 575 -17.26 -19.00 -31.29
C GLU A 575 -16.21 -19.03 -30.16
N ILE A 576 -15.38 -18.00 -30.09
CA ILE A 576 -14.32 -17.87 -29.07
C ILE A 576 -14.95 -17.67 -27.69
N PHE A 577 -16.01 -16.86 -27.60
CA PHE A 577 -16.76 -16.67 -26.36
C PHE A 577 -17.30 -17.99 -25.80
N LEU A 578 -17.86 -18.87 -26.64
CA LEU A 578 -18.36 -20.16 -26.16
C LEU A 578 -17.23 -21.06 -25.64
N GLU A 579 -16.03 -21.00 -26.24
CA GLU A 579 -14.85 -21.72 -25.74
C GLU A 579 -14.43 -21.22 -24.34
N VAL A 580 -14.45 -19.91 -24.13
CA VAL A 580 -14.19 -19.29 -22.81
C VAL A 580 -15.30 -19.63 -21.82
N TYR A 581 -16.57 -19.53 -22.23
CA TYR A 581 -17.72 -19.80 -21.39
C TYR A 581 -17.74 -21.25 -20.86
N ASN A 582 -17.27 -22.21 -21.67
CA ASN A 582 -17.18 -23.61 -21.24
C ASN A 582 -16.31 -23.80 -20.00
N VAL A 583 -15.33 -22.91 -19.73
CA VAL A 583 -14.50 -22.95 -18.52
C VAL A 583 -15.36 -22.87 -17.25
N PHE A 584 -16.43 -22.07 -17.28
CA PHE A 584 -17.38 -21.92 -16.17
C PHE A 584 -18.23 -23.16 -15.90
N SER A 585 -18.11 -24.21 -16.73
CA SER A 585 -18.80 -25.49 -16.57
C SER A 585 -17.84 -26.67 -16.34
N LEU A 586 -16.52 -26.41 -16.30
CA LEU A 586 -15.52 -27.46 -16.06
C LEU A 586 -15.53 -27.95 -14.60
N LYS A 587 -14.89 -29.10 -14.38
CA LYS A 587 -14.59 -29.63 -13.04
C LYS A 587 -13.68 -28.66 -12.28
N GLU A 588 -13.76 -28.69 -10.96
CA GLU A 588 -13.05 -27.76 -10.07
C GLU A 588 -11.55 -27.69 -10.38
N GLU A 589 -10.86 -28.82 -10.47
CA GLU A 589 -9.41 -28.90 -10.74
C GLU A 589 -8.98 -28.18 -12.03
N GLU A 590 -9.79 -28.25 -13.09
CA GLU A 590 -9.46 -27.56 -14.36
C GLU A 590 -9.88 -26.10 -14.34
N ARG A 591 -11.01 -25.83 -13.69
CA ARG A 591 -11.55 -24.50 -13.51
C ARG A 591 -10.57 -23.64 -12.72
N GLU A 592 -10.00 -24.13 -11.63
CA GLU A 592 -9.03 -23.42 -10.80
C GLU A 592 -7.88 -22.83 -11.64
N VAL A 593 -7.32 -23.62 -12.58
CA VAL A 593 -6.20 -23.16 -13.43
C VAL A 593 -6.66 -22.21 -14.54
N LEU A 594 -7.83 -22.45 -15.14
CA LEU A 594 -8.27 -21.72 -16.34
C LEU A 594 -9.10 -20.47 -16.03
N MET A 595 -9.79 -20.44 -14.89
CA MET A 595 -10.78 -19.40 -14.57
C MET A 595 -10.20 -17.98 -14.54
N PRO A 596 -9.04 -17.70 -13.93
CA PRO A 596 -8.49 -16.33 -13.92
C PRO A 596 -8.28 -15.77 -15.34
N PHE A 597 -7.87 -16.62 -16.27
CA PHE A 597 -7.66 -16.25 -17.67
C PHE A 597 -8.99 -16.18 -18.44
N ALA A 598 -9.93 -17.07 -18.14
CA ALA A 598 -11.26 -17.07 -18.74
C ALA A 598 -12.05 -15.81 -18.34
N GLU A 599 -11.95 -15.38 -17.10
CA GLU A 599 -12.54 -14.15 -16.57
C GLU A 599 -11.99 -12.91 -17.30
N LYS A 600 -10.67 -12.76 -17.38
CA LYS A 600 -10.02 -11.67 -18.15
C LYS A 600 -10.29 -11.76 -19.66
N ALA A 601 -10.40 -12.97 -20.22
CA ALA A 601 -10.80 -13.15 -21.61
C ALA A 601 -12.26 -12.73 -21.83
N PHE A 602 -13.12 -13.01 -20.86
CA PHE A 602 -14.52 -12.63 -20.90
C PHE A 602 -14.70 -11.11 -20.91
N THR A 603 -13.97 -10.34 -20.09
CA THR A 603 -14.05 -8.85 -20.10
C THR A 603 -13.82 -8.31 -21.53
N ARG A 604 -12.76 -8.78 -22.19
CA ARG A 604 -12.35 -8.36 -23.53
C ARG A 604 -13.38 -8.72 -24.60
N LEU A 605 -14.02 -9.89 -24.47
CA LEU A 605 -15.06 -10.36 -25.39
C LEU A 605 -16.41 -9.69 -25.13
N ALA A 606 -16.72 -9.42 -23.86
CA ALA A 606 -17.92 -8.75 -23.40
C ALA A 606 -18.09 -7.36 -24.03
N GLY A 607 -17.03 -6.56 -24.10
CA GLY A 607 -17.06 -5.26 -24.77
C GLY A 607 -17.40 -5.33 -26.27
N VAL A 608 -17.05 -6.43 -26.94
CA VAL A 608 -17.33 -6.66 -28.38
C VAL A 608 -18.73 -7.20 -28.62
N LEU A 609 -19.19 -8.14 -27.77
CA LEU A 609 -20.47 -8.83 -27.91
C LEU A 609 -21.65 -8.06 -27.28
N LYS A 610 -21.40 -7.25 -26.26
CA LYS A 610 -22.39 -6.42 -25.54
C LYS A 610 -23.67 -7.20 -25.18
N ASP A 611 -24.82 -6.81 -25.72
CA ASP A 611 -26.13 -7.39 -25.41
C ASP A 611 -26.19 -8.91 -25.63
N ASP A 612 -25.39 -9.44 -26.56
CA ASP A 612 -25.34 -10.86 -26.89
C ASP A 612 -24.85 -11.73 -25.69
N ILE A 613 -24.25 -11.13 -24.64
CA ILE A 613 -23.77 -11.85 -23.46
C ILE A 613 -24.79 -11.94 -22.31
N GLN A 614 -25.86 -11.15 -22.35
CA GLN A 614 -26.81 -11.01 -21.24
C GLN A 614 -27.34 -12.35 -20.68
N PRO A 615 -27.64 -13.39 -21.51
CA PRO A 615 -28.11 -14.67 -21.02
C PRO A 615 -27.14 -15.40 -20.08
N TYR A 616 -25.84 -15.10 -20.15
CA TYR A 616 -24.78 -15.80 -19.43
C TYR A 616 -24.41 -15.14 -18.10
N LEU A 617 -24.75 -13.85 -17.90
CA LEU A 617 -24.35 -13.07 -16.72
C LEU A 617 -24.93 -13.61 -15.41
N ASN A 618 -26.14 -14.19 -15.44
CA ASN A 618 -26.78 -14.78 -14.27
C ASN A 618 -26.00 -15.98 -13.69
N THR A 619 -25.13 -16.61 -14.50
CA THR A 619 -24.25 -17.69 -14.03
C THR A 619 -22.87 -17.15 -13.66
N ILE A 620 -22.33 -16.24 -14.47
CA ILE A 620 -20.94 -15.80 -14.36
C ILE A 620 -20.72 -14.87 -13.18
N VAL A 621 -21.55 -13.83 -13.06
CA VAL A 621 -21.36 -12.78 -12.03
C VAL A 621 -21.38 -13.37 -10.62
N PRO A 622 -22.31 -14.27 -10.24
CA PRO A 622 -22.28 -14.90 -8.92
C PRO A 622 -21.00 -15.69 -8.62
N ILE A 623 -20.40 -16.35 -9.62
CA ILE A 623 -19.16 -17.12 -9.43
C ILE A 623 -18.00 -16.17 -9.11
N ILE A 624 -17.88 -15.07 -9.85
CA ILE A 624 -16.81 -14.09 -9.63
C ILE A 624 -17.00 -13.38 -8.28
N ILE A 625 -18.24 -13.04 -7.90
CA ILE A 625 -18.55 -12.49 -6.56
C ILE A 625 -18.13 -13.47 -5.45
N SER A 626 -18.36 -14.77 -5.63
CA SER A 626 -17.95 -15.79 -4.65
C SER A 626 -16.43 -15.80 -4.46
N ARG A 627 -15.66 -15.71 -5.55
CA ARG A 627 -14.19 -15.65 -5.50
C ARG A 627 -13.69 -14.35 -4.88
N ALA A 628 -14.26 -13.22 -5.28
CA ALA A 628 -13.96 -11.91 -4.68
C ALA A 628 -14.34 -11.82 -3.19
N SER A 629 -15.30 -12.64 -2.74
CA SER A 629 -15.74 -12.73 -1.34
C SER A 629 -14.96 -13.76 -0.52
N MET A 630 -14.03 -14.49 -1.13
CA MET A 630 -13.25 -15.52 -0.45
C MET A 630 -12.45 -14.90 0.70
N ASN A 631 -12.41 -15.61 1.82
CA ASN A 631 -11.50 -15.33 2.92
C ASN A 631 -10.33 -16.30 2.79
N PRO A 632 -9.09 -15.83 2.88
CA PRO A 632 -7.94 -16.71 2.81
C PRO A 632 -7.95 -17.69 3.99
N GLU A 633 -7.46 -18.89 3.74
CA GLU A 633 -7.20 -19.87 4.78
C GLU A 633 -6.07 -19.36 5.69
N ILE A 634 -6.33 -19.43 6.98
CA ILE A 634 -5.39 -19.05 8.04
C ILE A 634 -5.19 -20.27 8.92
N THR A 635 -3.96 -20.76 9.00
CA THR A 635 -3.55 -21.76 9.98
C THR A 635 -2.93 -21.04 11.16
N VAL A 636 -3.23 -21.52 12.36
CA VAL A 636 -2.62 -21.01 13.58
C VAL A 636 -2.02 -22.22 14.29
N GLY A 637 -0.69 -22.32 14.29
CA GLY A 637 0.07 -23.42 14.83
C GLY A 637 0.91 -23.03 16.05
N ASP A 638 1.28 -24.03 16.85
CA ASP A 638 2.33 -23.88 17.86
C ASP A 638 3.66 -23.55 17.16
N LYS A 639 4.62 -22.99 17.91
CA LYS A 639 5.92 -22.45 17.42
C LYS A 639 6.76 -23.38 16.52
N GLU A 640 6.42 -24.67 16.41
CA GLU A 640 7.15 -25.68 15.65
C GLU A 640 6.44 -26.13 14.34
N GLU A 641 5.20 -25.70 14.07
CA GLU A 641 4.47 -26.06 12.84
C GLU A 641 4.42 -24.86 11.89
N GLN A 642 5.37 -24.80 10.94
CA GLN A 642 5.28 -23.95 9.75
C GLN A 642 4.59 -24.75 8.64
N VAL A 643 3.77 -24.08 7.82
CA VAL A 643 3.25 -24.72 6.61
C VAL A 643 4.34 -24.65 5.55
N ASP A 644 4.90 -25.81 5.20
CA ASP A 644 5.93 -25.97 4.16
C ASP A 644 5.24 -26.09 2.78
N ASP A 645 4.66 -24.97 2.32
CA ASP A 645 3.96 -24.85 1.05
C ASP A 645 4.19 -23.43 0.51
N GLU A 646 4.67 -23.31 -0.74
CA GLU A 646 4.98 -22.03 -1.41
C GLU A 646 3.76 -21.09 -1.51
N ASP A 647 2.55 -21.64 -1.48
CA ASP A 647 1.30 -20.88 -1.50
C ASP A 647 0.99 -20.20 -0.14
N TRP A 648 1.82 -20.42 0.89
CA TRP A 648 1.61 -19.95 2.25
C TRP A 648 2.73 -19.02 2.73
N ALA A 649 2.35 -17.89 3.31
CA ALA A 649 3.24 -17.05 4.09
C ALA A 649 3.08 -17.39 5.57
N ASN A 650 4.17 -17.77 6.23
CA ASN A 650 4.21 -17.98 7.67
C ASN A 650 4.67 -16.68 8.36
N THR A 651 3.86 -16.15 9.29
CA THR A 651 4.22 -15.01 10.13
C THR A 651 4.05 -15.36 11.61
N VAL A 652 4.70 -14.63 12.51
CA VAL A 652 4.55 -14.84 13.96
C VAL A 652 3.80 -13.66 14.56
N PHE A 653 2.60 -13.89 15.07
CA PHE A 653 1.81 -12.86 15.75
C PHE A 653 1.54 -13.27 17.19
N GLN A 654 1.93 -12.40 18.14
CA GLN A 654 1.79 -12.66 19.58
C GLN A 654 2.39 -14.02 20.04
N GLY A 655 3.43 -14.49 19.34
CA GLY A 655 4.10 -15.75 19.66
C GLY A 655 3.46 -17.02 19.05
N MET A 656 2.43 -16.88 18.21
CA MET A 656 1.83 -17.96 17.43
C MET A 656 2.29 -17.91 15.97
N ASN A 657 2.57 -19.07 15.36
CA ASN A 657 2.80 -19.15 13.92
C ASN A 657 1.46 -19.06 13.21
N ILE A 658 1.28 -18.03 12.40
CA ILE A 658 0.13 -17.83 11.52
C ILE A 658 0.59 -18.13 10.10
N GLY A 659 0.12 -19.23 9.53
CA GLY A 659 0.21 -19.47 8.09
C GLY A 659 -0.96 -18.78 7.39
N ILE A 660 -0.70 -18.01 6.35
CA ILE A 660 -1.71 -17.35 5.52
C ILE A 660 -1.52 -17.83 4.09
N LYS A 661 -2.57 -18.40 3.48
CA LYS A 661 -2.51 -18.81 2.08
C LYS A 661 -2.58 -17.60 1.15
N THR A 662 -1.43 -17.11 0.70
CA THR A 662 -1.29 -15.87 -0.09
C THR A 662 -1.91 -15.98 -1.47
N SER A 663 -1.89 -17.17 -2.09
CA SER A 663 -2.51 -17.39 -3.40
C SER A 663 -4.01 -17.04 -3.42
N GLN A 664 -4.73 -17.29 -2.32
CA GLN A 664 -6.15 -16.93 -2.21
C GLN A 664 -6.38 -15.41 -2.08
N ILE A 665 -5.39 -14.66 -1.57
CA ILE A 665 -5.41 -13.20 -1.51
C ILE A 665 -5.24 -12.61 -2.91
N GLU A 666 -4.29 -13.13 -3.68
CA GLU A 666 -4.07 -12.73 -5.07
C GLU A 666 -5.31 -13.01 -5.93
N GLU A 667 -5.90 -14.20 -5.78
CA GLU A 667 -7.15 -14.56 -6.46
C GLU A 667 -8.30 -13.62 -6.12
N LYS A 668 -8.42 -13.22 -4.85
CA LYS A 668 -9.42 -12.26 -4.39
C LYS A 668 -9.21 -10.90 -5.07
N ALA A 669 -7.97 -10.42 -5.11
CA ALA A 669 -7.62 -9.15 -5.76
C ALA A 669 -7.96 -9.19 -7.26
N ASP A 670 -7.63 -10.28 -7.94
CA ASP A 670 -7.91 -10.47 -9.37
C ASP A 670 -9.41 -10.58 -9.68
N ALA A 671 -10.19 -11.26 -8.84
CA ALA A 671 -11.63 -11.32 -8.99
C ALA A 671 -12.31 -9.95 -8.79
N ILE A 672 -11.85 -9.15 -7.82
CA ILE A 672 -12.35 -7.78 -7.61
C ILE A 672 -12.04 -6.91 -8.84
N SER A 673 -10.81 -6.98 -9.37
CA SER A 673 -10.43 -6.25 -10.58
C SER A 673 -11.25 -6.68 -11.80
N THR A 674 -11.55 -7.97 -11.93
CA THR A 674 -12.42 -8.48 -13.00
C THR A 674 -13.83 -7.93 -12.90
N LEU A 675 -14.41 -7.85 -11.69
CA LEU A 675 -15.73 -7.26 -11.50
C LEU A 675 -15.75 -5.78 -11.89
N ASP A 676 -14.70 -5.03 -11.54
CA ASP A 676 -14.57 -3.62 -11.89
C ASP A 676 -14.58 -3.44 -13.42
N LEU A 677 -13.77 -4.24 -14.14
CA LEU A 677 -13.77 -4.27 -15.61
C LEU A 677 -15.14 -4.66 -16.18
N PHE A 678 -15.87 -5.60 -15.57
CA PHE A 678 -17.22 -5.94 -16.04
C PHE A 678 -18.18 -4.76 -15.88
N VAL A 679 -18.10 -4.04 -14.76
CA VAL A 679 -18.94 -2.86 -14.50
C VAL A 679 -18.67 -1.79 -15.57
N ASP A 680 -17.40 -1.56 -15.92
CA ASP A 680 -17.01 -0.60 -16.95
C ASP A 680 -17.38 -1.03 -18.37
N ASP A 681 -17.17 -2.29 -18.75
CA ASP A 681 -17.43 -2.74 -20.12
C ASP A 681 -18.92 -3.00 -20.42
N LEU A 682 -19.67 -3.50 -19.43
CA LEU A 682 -21.05 -3.94 -19.61
C LEU A 682 -22.09 -2.94 -19.12
N GLN A 683 -21.67 -1.89 -18.42
CA GLN A 683 -22.50 -0.74 -18.04
C GLN A 683 -23.86 -1.16 -17.46
N GLU A 684 -24.98 -0.78 -18.09
CA GLU A 684 -26.34 -0.98 -17.57
C GLU A 684 -26.67 -2.45 -17.23
N LEU A 685 -26.03 -3.42 -17.91
CA LEU A 685 -26.23 -4.85 -17.67
C LEU A 685 -25.74 -5.31 -16.29
N MET A 686 -24.86 -4.53 -15.63
CA MET A 686 -24.31 -4.88 -14.31
C MET A 686 -25.13 -4.33 -13.14
N VAL A 687 -26.04 -3.38 -13.38
CA VAL A 687 -26.88 -2.78 -12.34
C VAL A 687 -27.67 -3.79 -11.49
N PRO A 688 -28.25 -4.88 -12.04
CA PRO A 688 -28.97 -5.88 -11.24
C PRO A 688 -28.13 -6.56 -10.17
N TYR A 689 -26.80 -6.56 -10.31
CA TYR A 689 -25.88 -7.26 -9.41
C TYR A 689 -25.28 -6.37 -8.33
N VAL A 690 -25.49 -5.04 -8.36
CA VAL A 690 -24.88 -4.09 -7.42
C VAL A 690 -25.16 -4.47 -5.96
N GLU A 691 -26.40 -4.85 -5.63
CA GLU A 691 -26.74 -5.26 -4.25
C GLU A 691 -25.97 -6.52 -3.82
N SER A 692 -25.85 -7.51 -4.72
CA SER A 692 -25.12 -8.76 -4.45
C SER A 692 -23.62 -8.55 -4.24
N MET A 693 -23.06 -7.44 -4.74
CA MET A 693 -21.67 -7.05 -4.56
C MET A 693 -21.42 -6.24 -3.27
N SER A 694 -22.47 -5.79 -2.56
CA SER A 694 -22.33 -5.02 -1.32
C SER A 694 -21.43 -5.67 -0.25
N PRO A 695 -21.39 -7.02 -0.07
CA PRO A 695 -20.45 -7.65 0.86
C PRO A 695 -18.97 -7.37 0.56
N LEU A 696 -18.62 -7.10 -0.71
CA LEU A 696 -17.25 -6.82 -1.15
C LEU A 696 -16.71 -5.49 -0.63
N ILE A 697 -17.58 -4.57 -0.17
CA ILE A 697 -17.18 -3.31 0.47
C ILE A 697 -16.27 -3.57 1.69
N LYS A 698 -16.44 -4.71 2.38
CA LYS A 698 -15.57 -5.11 3.50
C LYS A 698 -14.12 -5.31 3.09
N SER A 699 -13.83 -5.59 1.82
CA SER A 699 -12.48 -5.74 1.30
C SER A 699 -11.68 -4.43 1.34
N MET A 700 -12.34 -3.26 1.47
CA MET A 700 -11.66 -1.96 1.64
C MET A 700 -10.89 -1.83 2.97
N LYS A 701 -11.13 -2.74 3.93
CA LYS A 701 -10.38 -2.83 5.21
C LYS A 701 -9.64 -4.16 5.34
N PHE A 702 -9.35 -4.81 4.23
CA PHE A 702 -8.64 -6.09 4.22
C PHE A 702 -7.19 -5.87 4.67
N ILE A 703 -6.88 -6.23 5.91
CA ILE A 703 -5.62 -5.86 6.58
C ILE A 703 -4.40 -6.51 5.92
N MET A 704 -4.56 -7.70 5.35
CA MET A 704 -3.43 -8.51 4.88
C MET A 704 -2.79 -7.99 3.58
N ASP A 705 -3.52 -7.21 2.78
CA ASP A 705 -3.05 -6.80 1.46
C ASP A 705 -3.65 -5.45 1.06
N ASP A 706 -2.78 -4.51 0.70
CA ASP A 706 -3.11 -3.15 0.28
C ASP A 706 -3.73 -3.11 -1.14
N THR A 707 -3.26 -3.97 -2.04
CA THR A 707 -3.77 -4.11 -3.41
C THR A 707 -5.25 -4.50 -3.43
N VAL A 708 -5.69 -5.39 -2.54
CA VAL A 708 -7.11 -5.74 -2.33
C VAL A 708 -7.90 -4.50 -1.87
N ARG A 709 -7.37 -3.70 -0.93
CA ARG A 709 -8.05 -2.49 -0.45
C ARG A 709 -8.16 -1.44 -1.55
N PHE A 710 -7.11 -1.25 -2.34
CA PHE A 710 -7.07 -0.34 -3.49
C PHE A 710 -8.11 -0.74 -4.54
N LYS A 711 -8.06 -1.99 -5.03
CA LYS A 711 -8.99 -2.51 -6.04
C LYS A 711 -10.44 -2.52 -5.56
N ALA A 712 -10.69 -2.85 -4.28
CA ALA A 712 -12.03 -2.80 -3.71
C ALA A 712 -12.59 -1.37 -3.67
N THR A 713 -11.74 -0.39 -3.34
CA THR A 713 -12.11 1.02 -3.34
C THR A 713 -12.51 1.48 -4.75
N THR A 714 -11.72 1.11 -5.77
CA THR A 714 -12.05 1.37 -7.18
C THR A 714 -13.42 0.80 -7.55
N LEU A 715 -13.63 -0.51 -7.33
CA LEU A 715 -14.89 -1.19 -7.65
C LEU A 715 -16.10 -0.50 -7.00
N VAL A 716 -16.00 -0.12 -5.72
CA VAL A 716 -17.09 0.57 -5.03
C VAL A 716 -17.39 1.93 -5.67
N GLY A 717 -16.36 2.70 -6.03
CA GLY A 717 -16.50 3.95 -6.77
C GLY A 717 -17.17 3.77 -8.13
N THR A 718 -16.74 2.77 -8.90
CA THR A 718 -17.28 2.45 -10.23
C THR A 718 -18.75 2.02 -10.14
N LEU A 719 -19.08 1.11 -9.21
CA LEU A 719 -20.46 0.68 -8.95
C LEU A 719 -21.37 1.86 -8.54
N PHE A 720 -20.86 2.76 -7.71
CA PHE A 720 -21.60 3.95 -7.29
C PHE A 720 -21.93 4.84 -8.49
N LYS A 721 -20.92 5.17 -9.31
CA LYS A 721 -21.07 6.01 -10.50
C LYS A 721 -22.05 5.39 -11.49
N LEU A 722 -21.91 4.10 -11.80
CA LEU A 722 -22.80 3.39 -12.71
C LEU A 722 -24.24 3.39 -12.22
N ARG A 723 -24.47 2.99 -10.97
CA ARG A 723 -25.83 2.91 -10.42
C ARG A 723 -26.50 4.27 -10.42
N LEU A 724 -25.77 5.32 -10.01
CA LEU A 724 -26.31 6.68 -9.99
C LEU A 724 -26.64 7.15 -11.41
N LYS A 725 -25.76 6.93 -12.39
CA LYS A 725 -25.99 7.24 -13.81
C LYS A 725 -27.30 6.61 -14.32
N VAL A 726 -27.53 5.33 -14.02
CA VAL A 726 -28.75 4.63 -14.44
C VAL A 726 -30.00 5.12 -13.71
N LEU A 727 -29.93 5.37 -12.41
CA LEU A 727 -31.05 5.94 -11.65
C LEU A 727 -31.43 7.34 -12.14
N VAL A 728 -30.44 8.17 -12.48
CA VAL A 728 -30.65 9.50 -13.06
C VAL A 728 -31.31 9.40 -14.44
N ALA A 729 -30.90 8.45 -15.27
CA ALA A 729 -31.51 8.19 -16.58
C ALA A 729 -32.97 7.71 -16.47
N GLN A 730 -33.30 6.93 -15.43
CA GLN A 730 -34.67 6.47 -15.17
C GLN A 730 -35.58 7.58 -14.61
N ASN A 731 -35.15 8.25 -13.53
CA ASN A 731 -35.89 9.34 -12.93
C ASN A 731 -34.98 10.27 -12.11
N ARG A 732 -34.51 11.35 -12.75
CA ARG A 732 -33.62 12.36 -12.13
C ARG A 732 -34.11 12.92 -10.79
N GLN A 733 -35.43 13.08 -10.59
CA GLN A 733 -35.96 13.66 -9.34
C GLN A 733 -35.90 12.68 -8.16
N GLN A 734 -36.03 11.38 -8.42
CA GLN A 734 -36.04 10.34 -7.37
C GLN A 734 -34.70 9.60 -7.27
N ALA A 735 -33.76 9.83 -8.19
CA ALA A 735 -32.50 9.11 -8.28
C ALA A 735 -31.71 9.12 -6.98
N ILE A 736 -31.56 10.29 -6.34
CA ILE A 736 -30.82 10.42 -5.07
C ILE A 736 -31.54 9.67 -3.95
N ALA A 737 -32.86 9.83 -3.83
CA ALA A 737 -33.63 9.11 -2.81
C ALA A 737 -33.54 7.58 -3.00
N ALA A 738 -33.63 7.10 -4.24
CA ALA A 738 -33.48 5.69 -4.58
C ALA A 738 -32.05 5.17 -4.29
N MET A 739 -31.02 5.97 -4.60
CA MET A 739 -29.63 5.63 -4.30
C MET A 739 -29.43 5.48 -2.79
N LYS A 740 -29.87 6.47 -2.01
CA LYS A 740 -29.70 6.49 -0.55
C LYS A 740 -30.52 5.42 0.18
N SER A 741 -31.61 4.94 -0.43
CA SER A 741 -32.41 3.83 0.10
C SER A 741 -31.75 2.45 -0.07
N SER A 742 -30.68 2.35 -0.86
CA SER A 742 -30.00 1.07 -1.13
C SER A 742 -29.07 0.67 0.01
N GLN A 743 -28.97 -0.63 0.28
CA GLN A 743 -28.02 -1.16 1.26
C GLN A 743 -26.58 -0.93 0.80
N PHE A 744 -26.33 -1.02 -0.52
CA PHE A 744 -25.06 -0.68 -1.13
C PHE A 744 -24.57 0.72 -0.74
N TYR A 745 -25.41 1.75 -0.92
CA TYR A 745 -25.04 3.13 -0.60
C TYR A 745 -24.69 3.30 0.88
N VAL A 746 -25.55 2.82 1.78
CA VAL A 746 -25.34 2.95 3.23
C VAL A 746 -24.04 2.30 3.64
N ASN A 747 -23.78 1.07 3.17
CA ASN A 747 -22.55 0.35 3.48
C ASN A 747 -21.31 1.05 2.90
N ALA A 748 -21.38 1.54 1.66
CA ALA A 748 -20.27 2.21 1.00
C ALA A 748 -19.93 3.52 1.72
N PHE A 749 -20.93 4.35 2.00
CA PHE A 749 -20.73 5.62 2.69
C PHE A 749 -20.10 5.42 4.08
N THR A 750 -20.64 4.49 4.89
CA THR A 750 -20.08 4.18 6.20
C THR A 750 -18.66 3.61 6.11
N ALA A 751 -18.36 2.82 5.08
CA ALA A 751 -17.02 2.27 4.87
C ALA A 751 -15.98 3.36 4.57
N PHE A 752 -16.27 4.31 3.69
CA PHE A 752 -15.35 5.43 3.41
C PHE A 752 -15.05 6.24 4.66
N VAL A 753 -16.09 6.67 5.38
CA VAL A 753 -15.95 7.45 6.62
C VAL A 753 -15.10 6.72 7.66
N LYS A 754 -15.26 5.39 7.78
CA LYS A 754 -14.54 4.60 8.80
C LYS A 754 -13.12 4.20 8.39
N TYR A 755 -12.90 3.94 7.10
CA TYR A 755 -11.66 3.31 6.61
C TYR A 755 -10.66 4.30 6.04
N ILE A 756 -11.01 5.58 5.86
CA ILE A 756 -10.04 6.64 5.53
C ILE A 756 -9.13 6.92 6.74
N PRO A 757 -9.63 7.20 7.96
CA PRO A 757 -8.76 7.57 9.08
C PRO A 757 -7.91 6.42 9.63
N SER A 758 -8.27 5.17 9.30
CA SER A 758 -7.57 3.96 9.77
C SER A 758 -6.68 3.32 8.70
N GLU A 759 -6.55 3.95 7.52
CA GLU A 759 -5.65 3.45 6.47
C GLU A 759 -4.21 3.81 6.81
N THR A 760 -3.34 2.79 6.79
CA THR A 760 -1.92 2.94 7.11
C THR A 760 -1.08 3.21 5.87
N GLU A 761 -1.56 2.82 4.70
CA GLU A 761 -0.85 2.98 3.43
C GLU A 761 -1.27 4.30 2.75
N PRO A 762 -0.39 5.31 2.64
CA PRO A 762 -0.75 6.65 2.14
C PRO A 762 -1.35 6.62 0.72
N SER A 763 -0.82 5.77 -0.16
CA SER A 763 -1.31 5.64 -1.53
C SER A 763 -2.76 5.14 -1.60
N VAL A 764 -3.15 4.22 -0.71
CA VAL A 764 -4.51 3.72 -0.58
C VAL A 764 -5.42 4.76 0.10
N ALA A 765 -4.90 5.50 1.08
CA ALA A 765 -5.64 6.56 1.76
C ALA A 765 -6.03 7.66 0.78
N LEU A 766 -5.07 8.13 -0.03
CA LEU A 766 -5.28 9.10 -1.11
C LEU A 766 -6.38 8.62 -2.07
N HIS A 767 -6.27 7.39 -2.58
CA HIS A 767 -7.24 6.83 -3.51
C HIS A 767 -8.66 6.71 -2.91
N LYS A 768 -8.77 6.36 -1.62
CA LYS A 768 -10.05 6.35 -0.89
C LYS A 768 -10.66 7.74 -0.81
N ILE A 769 -9.86 8.75 -0.47
CA ILE A 769 -10.32 10.14 -0.33
C ILE A 769 -10.78 10.68 -1.68
N GLU A 770 -10.00 10.48 -2.75
CA GLU A 770 -10.34 10.91 -4.10
C GLU A 770 -11.61 10.21 -4.61
N THR A 771 -11.70 8.89 -4.44
CA THR A 771 -12.89 8.12 -4.82
C THR A 771 -14.11 8.64 -4.07
N PHE A 772 -14.01 8.84 -2.75
CA PHE A 772 -15.10 9.39 -1.96
C PHE A 772 -15.48 10.81 -2.39
N ASN A 773 -14.50 11.66 -2.69
CA ASN A 773 -14.72 13.01 -3.22
C ASN A 773 -15.51 12.96 -4.53
N THR A 774 -15.16 12.07 -5.46
CA THR A 774 -15.93 11.91 -6.71
C THR A 774 -17.35 11.40 -6.47
N MET A 775 -17.56 10.52 -5.49
CA MET A 775 -18.91 10.06 -5.10
C MET A 775 -19.76 11.21 -4.57
N ILE A 776 -19.22 12.02 -3.66
CA ILE A 776 -19.92 13.19 -3.10
C ILE A 776 -20.22 14.22 -4.19
N LYS A 777 -19.27 14.52 -5.08
CA LYS A 777 -19.49 15.40 -6.25
C LYS A 777 -20.64 14.90 -7.12
N SER A 778 -20.70 13.59 -7.36
CA SER A 778 -21.71 12.97 -8.23
C SER A 778 -23.14 13.06 -7.68
N LEU A 779 -23.30 13.09 -6.35
CA LEU A 779 -24.63 13.26 -5.72
C LEU A 779 -25.25 14.64 -5.98
N GLY A 780 -24.41 15.67 -6.16
CA GLY A 780 -24.84 17.04 -6.41
C GLY A 780 -25.23 17.83 -5.14
N PRO A 781 -25.82 19.03 -5.31
CA PRO A 781 -26.02 19.98 -4.22
C PRO A 781 -27.11 19.54 -3.23
N ASN A 782 -26.86 19.74 -1.95
CA ASN A 782 -27.74 19.46 -0.80
C ASN A 782 -28.26 18.02 -0.75
N ALA A 783 -27.47 17.06 -1.26
CA ALA A 783 -27.83 15.65 -1.28
C ALA A 783 -27.55 14.93 0.05
N LEU A 784 -26.65 15.45 0.90
CA LEU A 784 -26.25 14.83 2.17
C LEU A 784 -27.21 15.20 3.31
N SER A 785 -27.49 14.23 4.18
CA SER A 785 -28.26 14.46 5.42
C SER A 785 -27.34 15.04 6.52
N LEU A 786 -27.94 15.61 7.56
CA LEU A 786 -27.17 16.11 8.71
C LEU A 786 -26.37 15.00 9.42
N GLU A 787 -26.90 13.77 9.46
CA GLU A 787 -26.20 12.62 10.04
C GLU A 787 -24.97 12.22 9.22
N GLU A 788 -25.10 12.20 7.88
CA GLU A 788 -23.98 11.94 6.96
C GLU A 788 -22.92 13.05 7.04
N LEU A 789 -23.34 14.31 7.17
CA LEU A 789 -22.42 15.42 7.40
C LEU A 789 -21.67 15.24 8.73
N ASN A 790 -22.36 14.93 9.83
CA ASN A 790 -21.68 14.68 11.11
C ASN A 790 -20.64 13.57 10.99
N MET A 791 -20.97 12.47 10.30
CA MET A 791 -20.03 11.38 10.04
C MET A 791 -18.78 11.84 9.28
N ILE A 792 -18.95 12.59 8.18
CA ILE A 792 -17.82 13.14 7.39
C ILE A 792 -16.97 14.09 8.24
N PHE A 793 -17.59 14.96 9.05
CA PHE A 793 -16.85 15.90 9.88
C PHE A 793 -16.11 15.22 11.04
N THR A 794 -16.63 14.12 11.58
CA THR A 794 -15.88 13.26 12.51
C THR A 794 -14.70 12.60 11.80
N MET A 795 -14.88 12.06 10.60
CA MET A 795 -13.77 11.51 9.81
C MET A 795 -12.66 12.55 9.57
N PHE A 796 -12.99 13.80 9.26
CA PHE A 796 -11.97 14.85 9.16
C PHE A 796 -11.21 15.03 10.47
N ALA A 797 -11.90 15.09 11.62
CA ALA A 797 -11.24 15.19 12.91
C ALA A 797 -10.28 14.02 13.19
N ASP A 798 -10.70 12.79 12.87
CA ASP A 798 -9.89 11.59 13.05
C ASP A 798 -8.63 11.60 12.13
N VAL A 799 -8.74 12.14 10.91
CA VAL A 799 -7.58 12.31 10.00
C VAL A 799 -6.58 13.32 10.57
N PHE A 800 -7.06 14.44 11.14
CA PHE A 800 -6.18 15.41 11.81
C PHE A 800 -5.45 14.72 12.98
N GLU A 801 -6.16 14.00 13.85
CA GLU A 801 -5.54 13.26 14.95
C GLU A 801 -4.45 12.28 14.47
N SER A 802 -4.74 11.51 13.42
CA SER A 802 -3.78 10.56 12.83
C SER A 802 -2.52 11.26 12.30
N TYR A 803 -2.68 12.40 11.64
CA TYR A 803 -1.54 13.17 11.14
C TYR A 803 -0.68 13.72 12.27
N GLU A 804 -1.29 14.30 13.31
CA GLU A 804 -0.53 14.81 14.46
C GLU A 804 0.32 13.72 15.13
N ASN A 805 -0.24 12.52 15.28
CA ASN A 805 0.45 11.38 15.85
C ASN A 805 1.62 10.93 14.95
N SER A 806 1.41 10.89 13.64
CA SER A 806 2.42 10.49 12.65
C SER A 806 3.60 11.47 12.61
N THR A 807 3.33 12.77 12.59
CA THR A 807 4.39 13.81 12.62
C THR A 807 5.19 13.77 13.92
N LYS A 808 4.54 13.60 15.08
CA LYS A 808 5.24 13.49 16.38
C LYS A 808 6.23 12.32 16.41
N MET A 809 5.80 11.16 15.91
CA MET A 809 6.66 9.97 15.83
C MET A 809 7.88 10.23 14.94
N LYS A 810 7.70 10.93 13.81
CA LYS A 810 8.79 11.27 12.89
C LYS A 810 9.75 12.32 13.45
N THR A 811 9.26 13.36 14.13
CA THR A 811 10.14 14.37 14.77
C THR A 811 11.03 13.72 15.83
N GLN A 812 10.51 12.78 16.63
CA GLN A 812 11.31 12.00 17.58
C GLN A 812 12.38 11.14 16.89
N GLN A 813 12.11 10.63 15.68
CA GLN A 813 13.11 9.92 14.87
C GLN A 813 14.23 10.84 14.36
N GLN A 814 13.92 12.10 14.02
CA GLN A 814 14.87 13.10 13.53
C GLN A 814 15.78 13.67 14.63
N GLU A 815 15.21 14.06 15.78
CA GLU A 815 15.96 14.69 16.87
C GLU A 815 16.99 13.76 17.52
N SER A 816 16.81 12.44 17.39
CA SER A 816 17.68 11.43 18.02
C SER A 816 18.98 11.13 17.26
N VAL A 817 19.19 11.67 16.05
CA VAL A 817 20.36 11.39 15.20
C VAL A 817 20.93 12.65 14.53
N GLN A 818 22.02 13.19 15.08
CA GLN A 818 22.81 14.23 14.39
C GLN A 818 23.53 13.65 13.17
N GLY A 819 23.22 14.18 11.97
CA GLY A 819 23.97 14.00 10.72
C GLY A 819 23.37 12.97 9.75
N LEU A 820 22.14 13.21 9.32
CA LEU A 820 21.51 12.50 8.19
C LEU A 820 22.34 12.72 6.91
N THR A 821 22.53 11.68 6.11
CA THR A 821 23.05 11.81 4.73
C THR A 821 21.96 12.37 3.81
N GLU A 822 22.36 12.83 2.62
CA GLU A 822 21.45 13.44 1.64
C GLU A 822 20.32 12.47 1.22
N GLU A 823 20.63 11.19 1.02
CA GLU A 823 19.65 10.13 0.69
C GLU A 823 18.65 9.88 1.84
N GLU A 824 19.07 10.06 3.10
CA GLU A 824 18.23 9.82 4.28
C GLU A 824 17.30 11.01 4.59
N LEU A 825 17.75 12.22 4.27
CA LEU A 825 16.89 13.40 4.23
C LEU A 825 15.84 13.21 3.12
N GLU A 826 16.24 12.78 1.92
CA GLU A 826 15.32 12.52 0.81
C GLU A 826 14.22 11.49 1.17
N ILE A 827 14.53 10.42 1.91
CA ILE A 827 13.53 9.42 2.33
C ILE A 827 12.54 10.00 3.34
N LEU A 828 13.04 10.75 4.34
CA LEU A 828 12.17 11.39 5.33
C LEU A 828 11.31 12.47 4.71
N ASP A 829 11.87 13.26 3.79
CA ASP A 829 11.17 14.29 3.04
C ASP A 829 10.07 13.64 2.18
N HIS A 830 10.37 12.56 1.44
CA HIS A 830 9.35 11.83 0.66
C HIS A 830 8.22 11.28 1.56
N SER A 831 8.53 10.76 2.75
CA SER A 831 7.49 10.29 3.67
C SER A 831 6.63 11.43 4.24
N ASN A 832 7.21 12.63 4.40
CA ASN A 832 6.46 13.81 4.81
C ASN A 832 5.59 14.34 3.66
N GLU A 833 6.10 14.30 2.43
CA GLU A 833 5.35 14.66 1.22
C GLU A 833 4.09 13.79 1.08
N THR A 834 4.18 12.46 1.26
CA THR A 834 3.02 11.57 1.12
C THR A 834 1.94 11.79 2.17
N ASP A 835 2.32 12.14 3.40
CA ASP A 835 1.33 12.46 4.46
C ASP A 835 0.67 13.82 4.18
N SER A 836 1.45 14.79 3.68
CA SER A 836 0.95 16.09 3.23
C SER A 836 -0.06 15.92 2.10
N ASP A 837 0.22 15.07 1.11
CA ASP A 837 -0.68 14.77 -0.02
C ASP A 837 -2.03 14.22 0.47
N THR A 838 -2.02 13.35 1.48
CA THR A 838 -3.23 12.77 2.07
C THR A 838 -4.09 13.84 2.75
N ILE A 839 -3.47 14.78 3.47
CA ILE A 839 -4.17 15.92 4.08
C ILE A 839 -4.71 16.88 3.01
N MET A 840 -3.96 17.14 1.95
CA MET A 840 -4.40 18.00 0.85
C MET A 840 -5.58 17.38 0.11
N ALA A 841 -5.57 16.08 -0.15
CA ALA A 841 -6.73 15.37 -0.70
C ALA A 841 -7.96 15.48 0.21
N CYS A 842 -7.77 15.39 1.53
CA CYS A 842 -8.84 15.62 2.51
C CYS A 842 -9.37 17.06 2.45
N GLN A 843 -8.50 18.05 2.22
CA GLN A 843 -8.90 19.44 2.04
C GLN A 843 -9.77 19.62 0.79
N HIS A 844 -9.43 18.97 -0.33
CA HIS A 844 -10.29 18.99 -1.53
C HIS A 844 -11.67 18.34 -1.31
N LEU A 845 -11.73 17.27 -0.51
CA LEU A 845 -13.00 16.67 -0.10
C LEU A 845 -13.79 17.61 0.82
N PHE A 846 -13.14 18.25 1.79
CA PHE A 846 -13.74 19.27 2.65
C PHE A 846 -14.34 20.41 1.83
N GLN A 847 -13.58 20.96 0.90
CA GLN A 847 -14.01 22.02 -0.01
C GLN A 847 -15.26 21.61 -0.80
N THR A 848 -15.31 20.38 -1.30
CA THR A 848 -16.46 19.83 -2.01
C THR A 848 -17.69 19.72 -1.11
N VAL A 849 -17.52 19.22 0.12
CA VAL A 849 -18.61 19.04 1.09
C VAL A 849 -19.24 20.38 1.46
N ILE A 850 -18.43 21.41 1.74
CA ILE A 850 -18.95 22.75 2.10
C ILE A 850 -19.53 23.49 0.88
N LYS A 851 -19.01 23.28 -0.34
CA LYS A 851 -19.54 23.87 -1.58
C LYS A 851 -20.96 23.37 -1.87
N LEU A 852 -21.19 22.08 -1.63
CA LEU A 852 -22.43 21.41 -2.03
C LEU A 852 -23.53 21.45 -0.97
N ASN A 853 -23.21 21.62 0.31
CA ASN A 853 -24.19 21.44 1.40
C ASN A 853 -24.27 22.66 2.31
N GLU A 854 -25.41 23.34 2.36
CA GLU A 854 -25.57 24.56 3.19
C GLU A 854 -25.62 24.28 4.70
N GLN A 855 -25.95 23.05 5.11
CA GLN A 855 -26.11 22.66 6.52
C GLN A 855 -24.79 22.34 7.24
N TYR A 856 -23.65 22.43 6.56
CA TYR A 856 -22.33 22.07 7.09
C TYR A 856 -21.90 22.86 8.33
N VAL A 857 -22.47 24.06 8.52
CA VAL A 857 -22.06 25.03 9.55
C VAL A 857 -22.12 24.44 10.96
N ASN A 858 -23.17 23.67 11.27
CA ASN A 858 -23.33 23.08 12.59
C ASN A 858 -22.29 21.96 12.84
N PRO A 859 -22.18 20.91 12.00
CA PRO A 859 -21.11 19.91 12.11
C PRO A 859 -19.70 20.51 12.21
N TYR A 860 -19.39 21.52 11.39
CA TYR A 860 -18.10 22.22 11.44
C TYR A 860 -17.83 22.83 12.81
N ASN A 861 -18.76 23.65 13.31
CA ASN A 861 -18.57 24.38 14.57
C ASN A 861 -18.47 23.42 15.78
N THR A 862 -19.19 22.29 15.74
CA THR A 862 -19.22 21.34 16.87
C THR A 862 -18.05 20.37 16.89
N ILE A 863 -17.52 19.98 15.72
CA ILE A 863 -16.55 18.88 15.59
C ILE A 863 -15.19 19.42 15.13
N LEU A 864 -15.11 19.94 13.90
CA LEU A 864 -13.83 20.21 13.23
C LEU A 864 -13.19 21.54 13.64
N HIS A 865 -13.98 22.53 14.06
CA HIS A 865 -13.47 23.85 14.43
C HIS A 865 -12.39 23.79 15.52
N GLN A 866 -12.57 22.93 16.53
CA GLN A 866 -11.60 22.79 17.62
C GLN A 866 -10.25 22.27 17.13
N TRP A 867 -10.25 21.33 16.19
CA TRP A 867 -9.05 20.77 15.58
C TRP A 867 -8.31 21.79 14.70
N ILE A 868 -9.03 22.51 13.84
CA ILE A 868 -8.43 23.56 13.00
C ILE A 868 -7.79 24.63 13.86
N MET A 869 -8.47 25.08 14.93
CA MET A 869 -7.91 26.08 15.84
C MET A 869 -6.75 25.53 16.68
N LYS A 870 -6.74 24.23 17.03
CA LYS A 870 -5.60 23.57 17.67
C LYS A 870 -4.36 23.65 16.76
N TYR A 871 -4.52 23.33 15.48
CA TYR A 871 -3.44 23.36 14.49
C TYR A 871 -2.94 24.79 14.25
N TYR A 872 -3.86 25.73 14.07
CA TYR A 872 -3.56 27.14 13.85
C TYR A 872 -2.80 27.78 15.01
N ASN A 873 -3.03 27.31 16.24
CA ASN A 873 -2.37 27.82 17.45
C ASN A 873 -1.23 26.93 17.96
N SER A 874 -0.84 25.89 17.22
CA SER A 874 0.12 24.87 17.68
C SER A 874 1.57 25.35 17.78
N GLY A 875 1.91 26.43 17.07
CA GLY A 875 3.29 26.90 16.92
C GLY A 875 4.14 26.10 15.93
N ASN A 876 3.64 24.96 15.41
CA ASN A 876 4.27 24.18 14.35
C ASN A 876 3.88 24.77 12.98
N ALA A 877 4.87 25.04 12.13
CA ALA A 877 4.63 25.71 10.86
C ALA A 877 3.77 24.90 9.88
N ASP A 878 3.93 23.57 9.84
CA ASP A 878 3.19 22.67 8.93
C ASP A 878 1.72 22.61 9.32
N TYR A 879 1.44 22.56 10.63
CA TYR A 879 0.08 22.57 11.16
C TYR A 879 -0.61 23.92 10.90
N ILE A 880 0.11 25.02 11.09
CA ILE A 880 -0.40 26.36 10.78
C ILE A 880 -0.69 26.45 9.28
N SER A 881 0.26 26.06 8.43
CA SER A 881 0.13 26.05 6.97
C SER A 881 -1.09 25.25 6.51
N THR A 882 -1.28 24.04 7.05
CA THR A 882 -2.46 23.20 6.78
C THR A 882 -3.76 23.88 7.17
N SER A 883 -3.84 24.42 8.40
CA SER A 883 -5.06 25.05 8.90
C SER A 883 -5.46 26.32 8.13
N ILE A 884 -4.50 27.06 7.59
CA ILE A 884 -4.74 28.26 6.75
C ILE A 884 -5.59 27.90 5.54
N VAL A 885 -5.30 26.79 4.85
CA VAL A 885 -6.04 26.39 3.64
C VAL A 885 -7.50 26.08 3.98
N TYR A 886 -7.76 25.34 5.06
CA TYR A 886 -9.12 25.05 5.52
C TYR A 886 -9.90 26.31 5.93
N ILE A 887 -9.24 27.27 6.61
CA ILE A 887 -9.85 28.55 6.99
C ILE A 887 -10.16 29.40 5.74
N GLY A 888 -9.25 29.40 4.75
CA GLY A 888 -9.45 30.04 3.45
C GLY A 888 -10.69 29.52 2.74
N ASP A 889 -10.80 28.19 2.61
CA ASP A 889 -11.95 27.51 1.99
C ASP A 889 -13.27 27.78 2.71
N LEU A 890 -13.26 27.86 4.05
CA LEU A 890 -14.44 28.17 4.83
C LEU A 890 -15.04 29.55 4.48
N VAL A 891 -14.16 30.52 4.27
CA VAL A 891 -14.54 31.91 3.96
C VAL A 891 -14.92 32.05 2.49
N THR A 892 -14.20 31.42 1.57
CA THR A 892 -14.48 31.50 0.12
C THR A 892 -15.60 30.56 -0.30
N VAL A 893 -15.36 29.25 -0.24
CA VAL A 893 -16.27 28.21 -0.72
C VAL A 893 -17.42 27.97 0.25
N GLY A 894 -17.15 28.00 1.56
CA GLY A 894 -18.15 27.90 2.61
C GLY A 894 -19.00 29.16 2.79
N LYS A 895 -18.61 30.28 2.16
CA LYS A 895 -19.35 31.56 2.17
C LYS A 895 -19.55 32.16 3.57
N ARG A 896 -18.63 31.93 4.51
CA ARG A 896 -18.68 32.50 5.88
C ARG A 896 -18.24 33.96 5.91
N SER A 897 -19.14 34.86 5.49
CA SER A 897 -18.90 36.31 5.52
C SER A 897 -18.72 36.89 6.93
N ASP A 898 -19.13 36.17 7.97
CA ASP A 898 -18.95 36.56 9.38
C ASP A 898 -17.48 36.52 9.83
N LEU A 899 -16.66 35.66 9.21
CA LEU A 899 -15.26 35.44 9.60
C LEU A 899 -14.24 36.20 8.73
N VAL A 900 -14.68 36.72 7.58
CA VAL A 900 -13.79 37.27 6.54
C VAL A 900 -12.86 38.38 7.03
N ASN A 901 -13.37 39.30 7.86
CA ASN A 901 -12.59 40.46 8.32
C ASN A 901 -11.42 40.02 9.23
N ASP A 902 -11.69 39.07 10.13
CA ASP A 902 -10.68 38.56 11.05
C ASP A 902 -9.64 37.72 10.30
N VAL A 903 -10.09 36.89 9.36
CA VAL A 903 -9.23 36.05 8.52
C VAL A 903 -8.29 36.88 7.65
N ILE A 904 -8.80 37.87 6.91
CA ILE A 904 -7.96 38.75 6.07
C ILE A 904 -6.91 39.47 6.93
N SER A 905 -7.30 40.00 8.09
CA SER A 905 -6.39 40.69 9.00
C SER A 905 -5.25 39.80 9.46
N GLN A 906 -5.56 38.57 9.87
CA GLN A 906 -4.55 37.60 10.32
C GLN A 906 -3.67 37.12 9.17
N PHE A 907 -4.25 36.81 8.01
CA PHE A 907 -3.52 36.36 6.82
C PHE A 907 -2.50 37.42 6.36
N ILE A 908 -2.87 38.71 6.35
CA ILE A 908 -1.93 39.79 6.02
C ILE A 908 -0.72 39.83 6.97
N ASN A 909 -0.91 39.48 8.26
CA ASN A 909 0.20 39.40 9.21
C ASN A 909 1.10 38.20 8.91
N TYR A 910 0.53 37.05 8.56
CA TYR A 910 1.28 35.84 8.21
C TYR A 910 2.06 35.94 6.89
N ILE A 911 1.79 36.92 6.01
CA ILE A 911 2.67 37.18 4.85
C ILE A 911 4.11 37.47 5.29
N SER A 912 4.32 37.95 6.52
CA SER A 912 5.65 38.18 7.08
C SER A 912 6.11 37.12 8.09
N SER A 913 5.55 35.91 8.05
CA SER A 913 6.10 34.79 8.82
C SER A 913 7.48 34.39 8.31
N ASP A 914 8.26 33.71 9.17
CA ASP A 914 9.59 33.23 8.79
C ASP A 914 9.52 31.99 7.86
N ASN A 915 8.49 31.15 8.02
CA ASN A 915 8.26 29.95 7.23
C ASN A 915 7.60 30.28 5.87
N SER A 916 8.11 29.68 4.79
CA SER A 916 7.68 29.89 3.39
C SER A 916 6.31 29.29 3.08
N ASP A 917 5.98 28.12 3.61
CA ASP A 917 4.73 27.41 3.29
C ASP A 917 3.52 28.16 3.83
N ILE A 918 3.65 28.75 5.03
CA ILE A 918 2.66 29.67 5.59
C ILE A 918 2.48 30.88 4.65
N GLN A 919 3.57 31.52 4.22
CA GLN A 919 3.51 32.69 3.34
C GLN A 919 2.82 32.34 2.02
N PHE A 920 3.18 31.19 1.45
CA PHE A 920 2.66 30.69 0.19
C PHE A 920 1.15 30.40 0.29
N ASN A 921 0.71 29.57 1.25
CA ASN A 921 -0.70 29.20 1.41
C ASN A 921 -1.59 30.38 1.81
N VAL A 922 -1.06 31.35 2.54
CA VAL A 922 -1.76 32.62 2.83
C VAL A 922 -1.99 33.43 1.56
N LEU A 923 -0.97 33.57 0.70
CA LEU A 923 -1.08 34.34 -0.53
C LEU A 923 -2.08 33.68 -1.50
N LEU A 924 -2.07 32.34 -1.60
CA LEU A 924 -3.05 31.61 -2.40
C LEU A 924 -4.47 31.77 -1.84
N SER A 925 -4.64 31.63 -0.52
CA SER A 925 -5.95 31.82 0.12
C SER A 925 -6.48 33.25 -0.04
N LEU A 926 -5.62 34.26 0.09
CA LEU A 926 -5.98 35.66 -0.19
C LEU A 926 -6.36 35.88 -1.66
N THR A 927 -5.69 35.22 -2.59
CA THR A 927 -6.01 35.29 -4.03
C THR A 927 -7.46 34.89 -4.29
N GLU A 928 -7.93 33.82 -3.66
CA GLU A 928 -9.32 33.37 -3.78
C GLU A 928 -10.32 34.25 -2.99
N ILE A 929 -9.95 34.72 -1.79
CA ILE A 929 -10.79 35.66 -1.01
C ILE A 929 -11.06 36.94 -1.82
N LEU A 930 -10.04 37.50 -2.47
CA LEU A 930 -10.16 38.69 -3.30
C LEU A 930 -11.03 38.48 -4.55
N LYS A 931 -11.10 37.25 -5.08
CA LYS A 931 -12.02 36.93 -6.19
C LYS A 931 -13.47 36.90 -5.73
N TYR A 932 -13.70 36.52 -4.48
CA TYR A 932 -15.04 36.24 -3.96
C TYR A 932 -15.73 37.47 -3.35
N TYR A 933 -15.01 38.31 -2.60
CA TYR A 933 -15.63 39.41 -1.85
C TYR A 933 -15.63 40.76 -2.59
N PRO A 934 -16.63 41.64 -2.34
CA PRO A 934 -16.71 42.96 -2.96
C PRO A 934 -15.79 44.02 -2.33
N ASP A 935 -15.58 45.14 -3.06
CA ASP A 935 -14.70 46.25 -2.69
C ASP A 935 -14.93 46.80 -1.28
N ASN A 936 -16.18 46.81 -0.78
CA ASN A 936 -16.53 47.36 0.53
C ASN A 936 -15.84 46.65 1.71
N ILE A 937 -15.59 45.35 1.60
CA ILE A 937 -14.90 44.55 2.62
C ILE A 937 -13.38 44.74 2.44
N ILE A 938 -12.90 44.67 1.20
CA ILE A 938 -11.46 44.71 0.88
C ILE A 938 -10.85 46.10 1.10
N GLN A 939 -11.63 47.18 0.99
CA GLN A 939 -11.15 48.56 1.14
C GLN A 939 -10.37 48.80 2.44
N ASN A 940 -10.81 48.20 3.55
CA ASN A 940 -10.17 48.36 4.87
C ASN A 940 -8.78 47.70 4.95
N PHE A 941 -8.51 46.73 4.09
CA PHE A 941 -7.29 45.91 4.09
C PHE A 941 -6.35 46.20 2.91
N PHE A 942 -6.81 47.00 1.93
CA PHE A 942 -6.08 47.30 0.71
C PHE A 942 -4.69 47.89 0.96
N SER A 943 -4.59 48.88 1.85
CA SER A 943 -3.30 49.55 2.13
C SER A 943 -2.28 48.63 2.81
N PRO A 944 -2.61 47.91 3.91
CA PRO A 944 -1.74 46.90 4.49
C PRO A 944 -1.31 45.82 3.49
N LEU A 945 -2.25 45.29 2.69
CA LEU A 945 -1.96 44.24 1.71
C LEU A 945 -1.03 44.73 0.61
N ALA A 946 -1.26 45.93 0.05
CA ALA A 946 -0.41 46.51 -0.98
C ALA A 946 1.04 46.73 -0.50
N GLN A 947 1.23 47.10 0.78
CA GLN A 947 2.57 47.21 1.37
C GLN A 947 3.28 45.86 1.44
N LYS A 948 2.57 44.80 1.85
CA LYS A 948 3.13 43.44 1.92
C LYS A 948 3.45 42.88 0.53
N LEU A 949 2.57 43.06 -0.46
CA LEU A 949 2.84 42.62 -1.84
C LEU A 949 4.05 43.33 -2.45
N LYS A 950 4.25 44.62 -2.16
CA LYS A 950 5.44 45.35 -2.59
C LYS A 950 6.73 44.81 -1.96
N TRP A 951 6.65 44.28 -0.73
CA TRP A 951 7.77 43.56 -0.13
C TRP A 951 8.03 42.23 -0.86
N CYS A 952 6.99 41.45 -1.19
CA CYS A 952 7.13 40.21 -1.96
C CYS A 952 7.75 40.42 -3.35
N GLU A 953 7.53 41.56 -4.00
CA GLU A 953 8.16 41.89 -5.29
C GLU A 953 9.71 41.89 -5.22
N GLN A 954 10.29 42.13 -4.03
CA GLN A 954 11.74 42.11 -3.83
C GLN A 954 12.33 40.70 -3.85
N LEU A 955 11.50 39.66 -3.72
CA LEU A 955 11.91 38.25 -3.68
C LEU A 955 12.08 37.63 -5.08
N ARG A 956 11.80 38.40 -6.15
CA ARG A 956 11.89 37.93 -7.54
C ARG A 956 13.29 37.37 -7.85
N GLY A 957 13.35 36.11 -8.29
CA GLY A 957 14.59 35.44 -8.67
C GLY A 957 15.53 35.09 -7.50
N GLN A 958 15.03 35.13 -6.26
CA GLN A 958 15.76 34.69 -5.06
C GLN A 958 15.36 33.25 -4.67
N GLU A 959 15.88 32.73 -3.54
CA GLU A 959 15.52 31.41 -3.01
C GLU A 959 14.01 31.26 -2.76
N LYS A 960 13.33 32.33 -2.32
CA LYS A 960 11.87 32.38 -2.08
C LYS A 960 11.08 32.89 -3.29
N ASN A 961 11.40 32.42 -4.50
CA ASN A 961 10.73 32.88 -5.74
C ASN A 961 9.29 32.35 -5.87
N ASP A 962 8.98 31.20 -5.27
CA ASP A 962 7.64 30.66 -5.07
C ASP A 962 6.68 31.65 -4.41
N ILE A 963 7.13 32.37 -3.36
CA ILE A 963 6.34 33.40 -2.67
C ILE A 963 6.11 34.60 -3.59
N TYR A 964 7.12 34.98 -4.37
CA TYR A 964 6.95 36.02 -5.38
C TYR A 964 5.87 35.62 -6.40
N GLU A 965 5.91 34.38 -6.90
CA GLU A 965 4.92 33.86 -7.84
C GLU A 965 3.51 33.82 -7.24
N ALA A 966 3.34 33.34 -6.00
CA ALA A 966 2.06 33.40 -5.29
C ALA A 966 1.57 34.85 -5.07
N SER A 967 2.48 35.79 -4.82
CA SER A 967 2.15 37.21 -4.67
C SER A 967 1.68 37.85 -5.99
N LEU A 968 2.19 37.38 -7.14
CA LEU A 968 1.72 37.79 -8.46
C LEU A 968 0.26 37.39 -8.69
N LEU A 969 -0.15 36.21 -8.22
CA LEU A 969 -1.54 35.78 -8.29
C LEU A 969 -2.44 36.71 -7.46
N CYS A 970 -2.05 36.99 -6.22
CA CYS A 970 -2.78 37.90 -5.33
C CYS A 970 -2.88 39.32 -5.91
N LYS A 971 -1.78 39.83 -6.48
CA LYS A 971 -1.75 41.11 -7.21
C LYS A 971 -2.68 41.09 -8.44
N GLY A 972 -2.70 39.98 -9.18
CA GLY A 972 -3.61 39.77 -10.30
C GLY A 972 -5.07 39.86 -9.87
N SER A 973 -5.45 39.12 -8.82
CA SER A 973 -6.80 39.19 -8.24
C SER A 973 -7.19 40.61 -7.83
N LEU A 974 -6.29 41.39 -7.22
CA LEU A 974 -6.57 42.81 -6.92
C LEU A 974 -6.86 43.63 -8.19
N LEU A 975 -6.02 43.51 -9.22
CA LEU A 975 -6.18 44.26 -10.48
C LEU A 975 -7.46 43.87 -11.25
N ILE A 976 -7.82 42.58 -11.22
CA ILE A 976 -8.98 42.03 -11.93
C ILE A 976 -10.27 42.32 -11.16
N CYS A 977 -10.26 42.13 -9.84
CA CYS A 977 -11.46 42.17 -8.99
C CYS A 977 -11.78 43.54 -8.42
N HIS A 978 -10.77 44.35 -8.13
CA HIS A 978 -10.90 45.62 -7.41
C HIS A 978 -10.29 46.83 -8.16
N PRO A 979 -10.66 47.07 -9.43
CA PRO A 979 -10.05 48.12 -10.24
C PRO A 979 -10.24 49.53 -9.64
N GLU A 980 -11.38 49.82 -9.03
CA GLU A 980 -11.66 51.15 -8.47
C GLU A 980 -10.81 51.44 -7.22
N LEU A 981 -10.55 50.44 -6.38
CA LEU A 981 -9.62 50.56 -5.26
C LEU A 981 -8.20 50.84 -5.75
N CYS A 982 -7.74 50.14 -6.79
CA CYS A 982 -6.43 50.42 -7.39
C CYS A 982 -6.33 51.86 -7.94
N LYS A 983 -7.35 52.34 -8.66
CA LYS A 983 -7.41 53.72 -9.16
C LYS A 983 -7.36 54.75 -8.04
N SER A 984 -8.00 54.46 -6.90
CA SER A 984 -8.04 55.38 -5.75
C SER A 984 -6.66 55.71 -5.16
N VAL A 985 -5.67 54.83 -5.39
CA VAL A 985 -4.28 55.00 -4.94
C VAL A 985 -3.35 55.42 -6.11
N GLY A 986 -3.93 55.80 -7.25
CA GLY A 986 -3.19 56.32 -8.41
C GLY A 986 -2.56 55.25 -9.30
N ILE A 987 -3.00 53.99 -9.21
CA ILE A 987 -2.49 52.90 -10.04
C ILE A 987 -3.13 52.95 -11.43
N ASN A 988 -2.31 53.02 -12.49
CA ASN A 988 -2.79 52.83 -13.86
C ASN A 988 -3.02 51.34 -14.12
N ILE A 989 -4.29 50.93 -14.17
CA ILE A 989 -4.68 49.53 -14.33
C ILE A 989 -4.17 48.94 -15.64
N ILE A 990 -4.23 49.69 -16.75
CA ILE A 990 -3.89 49.15 -18.07
C ILE A 990 -2.40 48.80 -18.12
N ASP A 991 -1.55 49.71 -17.66
CA ASP A 991 -0.09 49.51 -17.64
C ASP A 991 0.26 48.35 -16.69
N MET A 992 -0.30 48.37 -15.47
CA MET A 992 -0.02 47.34 -14.46
C MET A 992 -0.56 45.95 -14.84
N MET A 993 -1.67 45.87 -15.57
CA MET A 993 -2.22 44.61 -16.07
C MET A 993 -1.33 44.04 -17.18
N ASN A 994 -0.77 44.87 -18.05
CA ASN A 994 0.21 44.43 -19.06
C ASN A 994 1.50 43.94 -18.39
N ASP A 995 2.00 44.65 -17.37
CA ASP A 995 3.18 44.23 -16.60
C ASP A 995 2.94 42.92 -15.84
N TRP A 996 1.76 42.77 -15.23
CA TRP A 996 1.34 41.54 -14.57
C TRP A 996 1.26 40.39 -15.56
N PHE A 997 0.63 40.59 -16.72
CA PHE A 997 0.52 39.58 -17.77
C PHE A 997 1.88 39.15 -18.31
N GLY A 998 2.82 40.08 -18.51
CA GLY A 998 4.19 39.73 -18.90
C GLY A 998 4.93 38.93 -17.82
N SER A 999 4.67 39.21 -16.54
CA SER A 999 5.30 38.54 -15.40
C SER A 999 4.73 37.13 -15.17
N ILE A 1000 3.40 36.98 -15.24
CA ILE A 1000 2.70 35.73 -14.96
C ILE A 1000 3.04 34.62 -15.97
N MET A 1001 3.40 35.01 -17.20
CA MET A 1001 3.82 34.10 -18.28
C MET A 1001 5.15 33.40 -18.02
N ASN A 1002 5.94 33.88 -17.05
CA ASN A 1002 7.26 33.34 -16.73
C ASN A 1002 7.30 32.55 -15.41
N ILE A 1003 6.13 32.29 -14.81
CA ILE A 1003 5.97 31.54 -13.55
C ILE A 1003 6.32 30.07 -13.77
N LYS A 1004 6.88 29.43 -12.74
CA LYS A 1004 7.25 28.01 -12.78
C LYS A 1004 6.47 27.12 -11.81
N ASN A 1005 6.13 27.61 -10.63
CA ASN A 1005 5.66 26.76 -9.52
C ASN A 1005 4.14 26.72 -9.36
N VAL A 1006 3.41 27.74 -9.85
CA VAL A 1006 1.94 27.86 -9.72
C VAL A 1006 1.27 28.10 -11.08
N LYS A 1007 1.66 27.31 -12.08
CA LYS A 1007 1.24 27.51 -13.49
C LYS A 1007 -0.25 27.25 -13.69
N ASP A 1008 -0.80 26.25 -13.02
CA ASP A 1008 -2.23 25.88 -13.05
C ASP A 1008 -3.12 27.03 -12.52
N MET A 1009 -2.85 27.56 -11.33
CA MET A 1009 -3.57 28.70 -10.76
C MET A 1009 -3.36 29.97 -11.58
N ALA A 1010 -2.14 30.19 -12.08
CA ALA A 1010 -1.84 31.30 -12.98
C ALA A 1010 -2.68 31.22 -14.26
N LEU A 1011 -2.79 30.04 -14.86
CA LEU A 1011 -3.60 29.80 -16.05
C LEU A 1011 -5.08 30.07 -15.77
N CYS A 1012 -5.64 29.53 -14.68
CA CYS A 1012 -7.01 29.80 -14.27
C CYS A 1012 -7.28 31.30 -14.08
N LEU A 1013 -6.35 32.03 -13.45
CA LEU A 1013 -6.48 33.47 -13.23
C LEU A 1013 -6.38 34.28 -14.52
N VAL A 1014 -5.52 33.89 -15.46
CA VAL A 1014 -5.39 34.51 -16.80
C VAL A 1014 -6.64 34.28 -17.65
N ILE A 1015 -7.23 33.08 -17.60
CA ILE A 1015 -8.52 32.77 -18.24
C ILE A 1015 -9.61 33.67 -17.64
N PHE A 1016 -9.69 33.72 -16.31
CA PHE A 1016 -10.66 34.55 -15.59
C PHE A 1016 -10.54 36.05 -15.93
N ALA A 1017 -9.31 36.58 -15.96
CA ALA A 1017 -9.03 37.97 -16.34
C ALA A 1017 -9.52 38.30 -17.75
N SER A 1018 -9.34 37.37 -18.68
CA SER A 1018 -9.75 37.50 -20.08
C SER A 1018 -11.27 37.47 -20.21
N LYS A 1019 -11.92 36.52 -19.51
CA LYS A 1019 -13.37 36.39 -19.49
C LYS A 1019 -14.07 37.62 -18.91
N LYS A 1020 -13.50 38.23 -17.88
CA LYS A 1020 -14.01 39.46 -17.25
C LYS A 1020 -13.77 40.72 -18.12
N GLY A 1021 -12.90 40.62 -19.13
CA GLY A 1021 -12.50 41.75 -19.96
C GLY A 1021 -11.48 42.69 -19.31
N SER A 1022 -10.91 42.29 -18.17
CA SER A 1022 -9.87 43.05 -17.45
C SER A 1022 -8.52 42.95 -18.16
N LEU A 1023 -8.23 41.80 -18.78
CA LEU A 1023 -7.04 41.58 -19.61
C LEU A 1023 -7.36 41.84 -21.09
N ILE A 1024 -6.67 42.82 -21.69
CA ILE A 1024 -6.88 43.21 -23.09
C ILE A 1024 -5.83 42.54 -23.98
N VAL A 1025 -6.26 41.51 -24.72
CA VAL A 1025 -5.48 40.85 -25.78
C VAL A 1025 -5.90 41.43 -27.13
N ASP A 1026 -5.17 42.43 -27.59
CA ASP A 1026 -5.48 43.25 -28.77
C ASP A 1026 -4.44 43.14 -29.90
N THR A 1027 -3.26 42.55 -29.64
CA THR A 1027 -2.22 42.34 -30.63
C THR A 1027 -1.99 40.85 -30.93
N PRO A 1028 -1.58 40.50 -32.17
CA PRO A 1028 -1.20 39.12 -32.53
C PRO A 1028 -0.12 38.53 -31.62
N GLU A 1029 0.82 39.37 -31.15
CA GLU A 1029 1.91 38.98 -30.24
C GLU A 1029 1.37 38.57 -28.87
N LYS A 1030 0.46 39.36 -28.27
CA LYS A 1030 -0.19 39.01 -27.00
C LYS A 1030 -1.03 37.74 -27.12
N LEU A 1031 -1.72 37.56 -28.25
CA LEU A 1031 -2.48 36.34 -28.53
C LEU A 1031 -1.55 35.12 -28.62
N ALA A 1032 -0.40 35.26 -29.28
CA ALA A 1032 0.61 34.20 -29.36
C ALA A 1032 1.15 33.82 -27.97
N HIS A 1033 1.50 34.81 -27.14
CA HIS A 1033 1.93 34.57 -25.76
C HIS A 1033 0.86 33.86 -24.92
N TYR A 1034 -0.40 34.29 -25.05
CA TYR A 1034 -1.54 33.68 -24.36
C TYR A 1034 -1.71 32.20 -24.72
N ILE A 1035 -1.76 31.89 -26.03
CA ILE A 1035 -1.96 30.52 -26.52
C ILE A 1035 -0.77 29.62 -26.20
N ASN A 1036 0.46 30.13 -26.35
CA ASN A 1036 1.66 29.37 -26.02
C ASN A 1036 1.74 29.04 -24.53
N PHE A 1037 1.33 29.96 -23.65
CA PHE A 1037 1.29 29.68 -22.22
C PHE A 1037 0.27 28.63 -21.86
N ILE A 1038 -0.94 28.68 -22.43
CA ILE A 1038 -1.94 27.61 -22.27
C ILE A 1038 -1.35 26.26 -22.70
N GLY A 1039 -0.81 26.20 -23.92
CA GLY A 1039 -0.29 24.95 -24.46
C GLY A 1039 0.86 24.39 -23.64
N ASN A 1040 1.80 25.24 -23.19
CA ASN A 1040 2.92 24.81 -22.38
C ASN A 1040 2.51 24.38 -20.97
N THR A 1041 1.52 25.04 -20.36
CA THR A 1041 1.01 24.64 -19.05
C THR A 1041 0.22 23.33 -19.15
N LEU A 1042 -0.58 23.13 -20.21
CA LEU A 1042 -1.36 21.90 -20.38
C LEU A 1042 -0.50 20.65 -20.66
N ILE A 1043 0.77 20.81 -21.07
CA ILE A 1043 1.70 19.67 -21.18
C ILE A 1043 2.03 19.08 -19.81
N GLU A 1044 2.11 19.93 -18.78
CA GLU A 1044 2.55 19.53 -17.44
C GLU A 1044 1.37 19.39 -16.46
N ASP A 1045 0.33 20.20 -16.62
CA ASP A 1045 -0.79 20.36 -15.69
C ASP A 1045 -2.15 20.22 -16.38
N SER A 1046 -3.21 20.01 -15.60
CA SER A 1046 -4.59 20.00 -16.10
C SER A 1046 -5.40 21.15 -15.51
N ILE A 1047 -6.45 21.60 -16.22
CA ILE A 1047 -7.38 22.61 -15.72
C ILE A 1047 -8.74 21.99 -15.40
N ASP A 1048 -9.42 22.57 -14.42
CA ASP A 1048 -10.75 22.12 -14.01
C ASP A 1048 -11.81 22.41 -15.09
N GLU A 1049 -12.95 21.72 -15.00
CA GLU A 1049 -14.02 21.81 -16.00
C GLU A 1049 -14.57 23.24 -16.12
N GLU A 1050 -14.61 23.99 -15.03
CA GLU A 1050 -15.08 25.38 -15.01
C GLU A 1050 -14.13 26.29 -15.81
N SER A 1051 -12.82 26.22 -15.56
CA SER A 1051 -11.83 27.00 -16.30
C SER A 1051 -11.71 26.55 -17.75
N SER A 1052 -11.86 25.26 -18.03
CA SER A 1052 -11.91 24.73 -19.40
C SER A 1052 -13.07 25.31 -20.20
N ASN A 1053 -14.26 25.39 -19.60
CA ASN A 1053 -15.42 26.02 -20.23
C ASN A 1053 -15.22 27.52 -20.43
N MET A 1054 -14.68 28.24 -19.44
CA MET A 1054 -14.34 29.66 -19.60
C MET A 1054 -13.31 29.89 -20.70
N LEU A 1055 -12.29 29.03 -20.79
CA LEU A 1055 -11.26 29.09 -21.82
C LEU A 1055 -11.86 28.93 -23.21
N LYS A 1056 -12.78 27.98 -23.41
CA LYS A 1056 -13.48 27.80 -24.69
C LYS A 1056 -14.23 29.06 -25.11
N GLU A 1057 -14.94 29.70 -24.19
CA GLU A 1057 -15.64 30.95 -24.47
C GLU A 1057 -14.68 32.09 -24.82
N VAL A 1058 -13.55 32.20 -24.12
CA VAL A 1058 -12.51 33.20 -24.39
C VAL A 1058 -11.86 32.97 -25.76
N LEU A 1059 -11.51 31.72 -26.11
CA LEU A 1059 -10.94 31.36 -27.40
C LEU A 1059 -11.94 31.64 -28.55
N MET A 1060 -13.23 31.38 -28.36
CA MET A 1060 -14.27 31.76 -29.32
C MET A 1060 -14.34 33.27 -29.53
N GLN A 1061 -14.21 34.07 -28.46
CA GLN A 1061 -14.15 35.53 -28.57
C GLN A 1061 -12.90 36.01 -29.34
N PHE A 1062 -11.75 35.37 -29.13
CA PHE A 1062 -10.54 35.70 -29.89
C PHE A 1062 -10.63 35.31 -31.37
N LYS A 1063 -11.27 34.17 -31.68
CA LYS A 1063 -11.54 33.77 -33.06
C LYS A 1063 -12.43 34.77 -33.82
N GLN A 1064 -13.32 35.48 -33.12
CA GLN A 1064 -14.10 36.57 -33.72
C GLN A 1064 -13.30 37.87 -33.91
N LYS A 1065 -12.22 38.09 -33.14
CA LYS A 1065 -11.42 39.32 -33.15
C LYS A 1065 -10.22 39.28 -34.09
N PHE A 1066 -9.60 38.13 -34.32
CA PHE A 1066 -8.37 37.98 -35.10
C PHE A 1066 -8.58 37.13 -36.37
N PRO A 1067 -7.84 37.40 -37.47
CA PRO A 1067 -7.93 36.59 -38.69
C PRO A 1067 -7.39 35.16 -38.51
N ASP A 1068 -7.94 34.18 -39.24
CA ASP A 1068 -7.52 32.76 -39.20
C ASP A 1068 -6.02 32.56 -39.52
N GLN A 1069 -5.42 33.45 -40.31
CA GLN A 1069 -3.99 33.42 -40.62
C GLN A 1069 -3.11 33.58 -39.38
N VAL A 1070 -3.53 34.39 -38.40
CA VAL A 1070 -2.81 34.61 -37.15
C VAL A 1070 -2.83 33.33 -36.31
N PHE A 1071 -3.99 32.69 -36.18
CA PHE A 1071 -4.12 31.41 -35.48
C PHE A 1071 -3.29 30.30 -36.16
N THR A 1072 -3.25 30.27 -37.48
CA THR A 1072 -2.46 29.28 -38.23
C THR A 1072 -0.96 29.46 -37.97
N GLN A 1073 -0.47 30.70 -37.92
CA GLN A 1073 0.93 30.99 -37.60
C GLN A 1073 1.29 30.61 -36.16
N ILE A 1074 0.42 30.95 -35.20
CA ILE A 1074 0.62 30.58 -33.78
C ILE A 1074 0.63 29.05 -33.65
N TRP A 1075 -0.37 28.38 -34.24
CA TRP A 1075 -0.47 26.92 -34.24
C TRP A 1075 0.81 26.27 -34.78
N GLN A 1076 1.31 26.73 -35.93
CA GLN A 1076 2.56 26.22 -36.53
C GLN A 1076 3.82 26.48 -35.69
N GLY A 1077 3.80 27.47 -34.79
CA GLY A 1077 4.91 27.77 -33.88
C GLY A 1077 4.94 26.95 -32.59
N MET A 1078 3.85 26.23 -32.25
CA MET A 1078 3.75 25.41 -31.05
C MET A 1078 4.45 24.04 -31.21
N SER A 1079 4.86 23.43 -30.09
CA SER A 1079 5.32 22.04 -30.07
C SER A 1079 4.18 21.06 -30.42
N ILE A 1080 4.53 19.82 -30.77
CA ILE A 1080 3.54 18.80 -31.13
C ILE A 1080 2.70 18.45 -29.90
N GLU A 1081 3.34 18.30 -28.74
CA GLU A 1081 2.69 17.96 -27.47
C GLU A 1081 1.68 19.05 -27.06
N ALA A 1082 2.05 20.33 -27.16
CA ALA A 1082 1.16 21.45 -26.81
C ALA A 1082 -0.06 21.52 -27.73
N ARG A 1083 0.09 21.12 -29.01
CA ARG A 1083 -1.04 21.07 -29.95
C ARG A 1083 -1.98 19.93 -29.61
N GLU A 1084 -1.46 18.76 -29.27
CA GLU A 1084 -2.26 17.60 -28.87
C GLU A 1084 -3.10 17.92 -27.63
N GLU A 1085 -2.51 18.55 -26.61
CA GLU A 1085 -3.25 18.91 -25.39
C GLU A 1085 -4.35 19.95 -25.64
N ILE A 1086 -4.06 21.02 -26.39
CA ILE A 1086 -5.09 22.00 -26.78
C ILE A 1086 -6.18 21.34 -27.64
N TYR A 1087 -5.79 20.43 -28.53
CA TYR A 1087 -6.73 19.73 -29.39
C TYR A 1087 -7.65 18.81 -28.56
N CYS A 1088 -7.10 18.00 -27.64
CA CYS A 1088 -7.86 17.17 -26.70
C CYS A 1088 -8.84 17.97 -25.84
N LEU A 1089 -8.43 19.17 -25.38
CA LEU A 1089 -9.28 20.06 -24.61
C LEU A 1089 -10.50 20.56 -25.41
N LEU A 1090 -10.32 20.76 -26.71
CA LEU A 1090 -11.36 21.18 -27.64
C LEU A 1090 -12.24 20.00 -28.13
N ASP A 1091 -11.66 18.80 -28.32
CA ASP A 1091 -12.31 17.60 -28.89
C ASP A 1091 -13.17 16.79 -27.91
N ASN A 1092 -13.14 17.07 -26.59
CA ASN A 1092 -14.10 16.52 -25.62
C ASN A 1092 -15.56 16.98 -25.83
N SER A 1093 -15.88 17.53 -26.99
CA SER A 1093 -17.23 17.72 -27.50
C SER A 1093 -17.49 16.76 -28.65
N SER A 1094 -18.52 15.93 -28.48
CA SER A 1094 -19.25 15.26 -29.56
C SER A 1094 -19.25 16.09 -30.86
N GLN A 1095 -18.82 15.47 -31.97
CA GLN A 1095 -19.20 15.77 -33.35
C GLN A 1095 -19.91 17.13 -33.55
N ASN A 1096 -19.16 18.20 -33.86
CA ASN A 1096 -19.45 19.22 -34.89
C ASN A 1096 -18.74 20.55 -34.59
N ALA A 1097 -17.76 20.90 -35.44
CA ALA A 1097 -17.53 22.19 -36.13
C ALA A 1097 -16.05 22.58 -36.24
#